data_AF-A0A850TAG2-F1
#
_entry.id   AF-A0A850TAG2-F1
#
_cell.length_a   1.000
_cell.length_b   1.000
_cell.length_c   1.000
_cell.angle_alpha   90.00
_cell.angle_beta   90.00
_cell.angle_gamma   90.00
#
_symmetry.space_group_name_H-M   'P 1'
#
loop_
_entity.id
_entity.type
_entity.pdbx_description
1 polymer ?
#
loop_
_entity_poly.entity_id
_entity_poly.type
_entity_poly.pdbx_seq_one_letter_code
_entity_poly.pdbx_strand_id
1 'polypeptide(L)'
;MDRILIIDPEKSVTFTLRKLLEHDFSNVLSCNDLITAEDITKANKCDIIIVNSGMKSNDGTGIIPYLQKKYPASLFIAITENSHENKNMPEGVIGAVNKPIDFFTAHSEILKMIQRNRSDKGLTGISLEDYLQIFCLNKMTKAILVKKETLQGIILVHNGKVIYAVQDRLVGEKAFYKMLSWNSKSLKEIEIKKIPQPNIEKNIEHLLLDAAYQIDEGEANEPENELLSEEAMADFSNTFEQDLFSGNKLPAKSDWVSDVSQQEKTGRGQKKNLAKTALFFIPLLILLGFGGYYGYQKYAGHPNTNSDAMILRTAQANQETEKKVMADTAPAETAGSEAIPKGVQGKHQAAGQSVPSTANETELLARVIQRVIQENNITSAETTPAETTPAETILRLHGSNTIGAKLAPALVKKYLTQKLDAKQITVKSGDHANESTILAFVDKRHIGIEIHAHGSSTGFKDLAAGKCDIAMASRQIKNKEIDKLAFLGDMSSISSEHVIGLDGIAVIVNKVNKINKLTSSEIKEAFNGSITDWGLLGGNSGSLINVYSRDDNSGTYDTFKSIVLGKEKPLINTAKRYESNPVLSDDVSKDRDGIGFTGLPYIRGAKALSVSDGAGQAILPTFFTVATEDYPISRRLYMYCSPIPDNPNVQPFIDFVHSEAGQKTVQEIGFVDMNIRSFHMPPPSAETVTNKTVLDRYLNEIKDAKRLSLNFRFKKAASELDNRSIRDLDRMVKFLTDKEERIILAGFADNSGSYNSNLQLAMGRAQKVASEMQSRGIMPSQVLSCSEELPVASNDSAKGREKNRRVEVWIK
;
A
#
# COMPACT_ATOMS: atom_id res chain seq x y z
N MET A 1 -26.34 23.98 -21.59
CA MET A 1 -24.98 24.07 -22.16
C MET A 1 -24.88 25.46 -22.74
N ASP A 2 -24.25 26.35 -21.99
CA ASP A 2 -24.44 27.79 -22.12
C ASP A 2 -24.00 28.30 -23.50
N ARG A 3 -24.88 28.82 -24.37
CA ARG A 3 -24.40 29.59 -25.53
C ARG A 3 -24.21 31.05 -25.13
N ILE A 4 -22.96 31.51 -25.17
CA ILE A 4 -22.55 32.88 -24.84
C ILE A 4 -22.28 33.66 -26.12
N LEU A 5 -22.72 34.91 -26.21
CA LEU A 5 -22.30 35.87 -27.23
C LEU A 5 -21.64 37.09 -26.58
N ILE A 6 -20.47 37.48 -27.09
CA ILE A 6 -19.70 38.65 -26.65
C ILE A 6 -19.74 39.74 -27.74
N ILE A 7 -20.14 40.96 -27.38
CA ILE A 7 -20.35 42.10 -28.27
C ILE A 7 -19.61 43.33 -27.72
N ASP A 8 -18.45 43.67 -28.29
CA ASP A 8 -17.70 44.90 -27.96
C ASP A 8 -16.99 45.39 -29.24
N PRO A 9 -16.96 46.70 -29.56
CA PRO A 9 -16.29 47.21 -30.76
C PRO A 9 -14.78 46.90 -30.79
N GLU A 10 -14.18 46.64 -29.63
CA GLU A 10 -12.75 46.42 -29.46
C GLU A 10 -12.38 44.94 -29.66
N LYS A 11 -11.68 44.63 -30.76
CA LYS A 11 -11.30 43.26 -31.13
C LYS A 11 -10.45 42.53 -30.08
N SER A 12 -9.60 43.27 -29.36
CA SER A 12 -8.82 42.77 -28.21
C SER A 12 -9.70 42.23 -27.10
N VAL A 13 -10.77 42.94 -26.75
CA VAL A 13 -11.73 42.53 -25.72
C VAL A 13 -12.51 41.30 -26.15
N THR A 14 -13.09 41.31 -27.36
CA THR A 14 -13.91 40.18 -27.82
C THR A 14 -13.10 38.90 -28.04
N PHE A 15 -11.85 39.00 -28.51
CA PHE A 15 -10.96 37.85 -28.65
C PHE A 15 -10.52 37.29 -27.29
N THR A 16 -10.10 38.15 -26.36
CA THR A 16 -9.50 37.71 -25.09
C THR A 16 -10.54 37.15 -24.12
N LEU A 17 -11.68 37.82 -23.94
CA LEU A 17 -12.77 37.28 -23.13
C LEU A 17 -13.32 35.98 -23.71
N ARG A 18 -13.41 35.87 -25.04
CA ARG A 18 -13.79 34.61 -25.69
C ARG A 18 -12.81 33.50 -25.40
N LYS A 19 -11.50 33.74 -25.57
CA LYS A 19 -10.46 32.72 -25.35
C LYS A 19 -10.44 32.20 -23.91
N LEU A 20 -10.74 33.06 -22.93
CA LEU A 20 -10.89 32.65 -21.54
C LEU A 20 -12.18 31.82 -21.34
N LEU A 21 -13.33 32.33 -21.76
CA LEU A 21 -14.63 31.65 -21.59
C LEU A 21 -14.75 30.34 -22.39
N GLU A 22 -13.96 30.14 -23.44
CA GLU A 22 -13.85 28.86 -24.17
C GLU A 22 -13.23 27.72 -23.32
N HIS A 23 -12.65 28.01 -22.14
CA HIS A 23 -12.26 26.97 -21.17
C HIS A 23 -13.46 26.40 -20.39
N ASP A 24 -14.44 27.23 -20.04
CA ASP A 24 -15.61 26.86 -19.21
C ASP A 24 -16.88 26.57 -20.03
N PHE A 25 -16.99 27.10 -21.25
CA PHE A 25 -18.18 27.03 -22.09
C PHE A 25 -17.87 26.53 -23.51
N SER A 26 -18.53 25.45 -23.91
CA SER A 26 -18.34 24.81 -25.21
C SER A 26 -18.98 25.54 -26.41
N ASN A 27 -19.55 26.74 -26.22
CA ASN A 27 -20.20 27.51 -27.29
C ASN A 27 -20.14 29.03 -27.02
N VAL A 28 -18.94 29.62 -27.14
CA VAL A 28 -18.72 31.06 -27.02
C VAL A 28 -18.55 31.69 -28.40
N LEU A 29 -19.41 32.66 -28.70
CA LEU A 29 -19.43 33.43 -29.94
C LEU A 29 -19.04 34.89 -29.66
N SER A 30 -18.56 35.59 -30.68
CA SER A 30 -17.96 36.92 -30.53
C SER A 30 -18.12 37.76 -31.81
N CYS A 31 -18.54 39.02 -31.68
CA CYS A 31 -18.66 39.97 -32.79
C CYS A 31 -18.37 41.41 -32.34
N ASN A 32 -18.04 42.29 -33.28
CA ASN A 32 -17.61 43.67 -32.99
C ASN A 32 -18.61 44.75 -33.43
N ASP A 33 -19.77 44.35 -33.96
CA ASP A 33 -20.79 45.24 -34.50
C ASP A 33 -22.18 44.62 -34.36
N LEU A 34 -23.23 45.46 -34.43
CA LEU A 34 -24.61 45.04 -34.23
C LEU A 34 -25.17 44.19 -35.39
N ILE A 35 -24.67 44.36 -36.63
CA ILE A 35 -25.17 43.61 -37.80
C ILE A 35 -24.74 42.15 -37.67
N THR A 36 -23.46 41.90 -37.39
CA THR A 36 -22.93 40.57 -37.09
C THR A 36 -23.58 39.98 -35.84
N ALA A 37 -23.81 40.77 -34.79
CA ALA A 37 -24.51 40.31 -33.58
C ALA A 37 -25.94 39.84 -33.89
N GLU A 38 -26.67 40.57 -34.73
CA GLU A 38 -27.99 40.18 -35.19
C GLU A 38 -27.99 38.88 -36.00
N ASP A 39 -27.07 38.71 -36.93
CA ASP A 39 -27.08 37.53 -37.80
C ASP A 39 -26.64 36.27 -37.05
N ILE A 40 -25.71 36.41 -36.09
CA ILE A 40 -25.41 35.36 -35.11
C ILE A 40 -26.66 34.97 -34.30
N THR A 41 -27.39 35.95 -33.76
CA THR A 41 -28.54 35.70 -32.86
C THR A 41 -29.83 35.29 -33.59
N LYS A 42 -29.98 35.62 -34.87
CA LYS A 42 -31.01 35.03 -35.77
C LYS A 42 -30.72 33.55 -36.03
N ALA A 43 -29.46 33.20 -36.30
CA ALA A 43 -29.05 31.82 -36.58
C ALA A 43 -28.93 30.95 -35.31
N ASN A 44 -28.67 31.56 -34.14
CA ASN A 44 -28.41 30.85 -32.90
C ASN A 44 -29.09 31.52 -31.71
N LYS A 45 -30.01 30.81 -31.04
CA LYS A 45 -30.45 31.19 -29.68
C LYS A 45 -29.22 31.25 -28.77
N CYS A 46 -28.93 32.42 -28.21
CA CYS A 46 -27.92 32.60 -27.17
C CYS A 46 -28.62 32.70 -25.82
N ASP A 47 -28.04 32.11 -24.78
CA ASP A 47 -28.63 32.08 -23.43
C ASP A 47 -28.01 33.17 -22.53
N ILE A 48 -26.79 33.61 -22.85
CA ILE A 48 -26.07 34.71 -22.19
C ILE A 48 -25.52 35.67 -23.26
N ILE A 49 -25.69 36.97 -23.05
CA ILE A 49 -25.18 38.04 -23.93
C ILE A 49 -24.34 39.01 -23.09
N ILE A 50 -23.06 39.11 -23.40
CA ILE A 50 -22.11 40.04 -22.79
C ILE A 50 -21.90 41.19 -23.78
N VAL A 51 -22.25 42.41 -23.42
CA VAL A 51 -22.38 43.51 -24.40
C VAL A 51 -21.92 44.87 -23.87
N ASN A 52 -21.15 45.60 -24.67
CA ASN A 52 -20.68 46.95 -24.36
C ASN A 52 -21.86 47.96 -24.32
N SER A 53 -22.02 48.66 -23.19
CA SER A 53 -23.15 49.57 -22.94
C SER A 53 -23.12 50.83 -23.83
N GLY A 54 -21.94 51.25 -24.30
CA GLY A 54 -21.74 52.43 -25.13
C GLY A 54 -22.18 52.28 -26.60
N MET A 55 -22.44 51.05 -27.06
CA MET A 55 -22.93 50.81 -28.42
C MET A 55 -24.40 51.24 -28.57
N LYS A 56 -24.77 51.68 -29.77
CA LYS A 56 -26.14 52.12 -30.13
C LYS A 56 -26.74 51.27 -31.24
N SER A 57 -28.07 51.23 -31.27
CA SER A 57 -28.85 50.63 -32.36
C SER A 57 -29.14 51.61 -33.49
N ASN A 58 -29.65 51.08 -34.61
CA ASN A 58 -29.97 51.86 -35.81
C ASN A 58 -31.09 52.91 -35.61
N ASP A 59 -31.89 52.77 -34.54
CA ASP A 59 -32.92 53.76 -34.13
C ASP A 59 -32.39 54.77 -33.09
N GLY A 60 -31.10 54.75 -32.78
CA GLY A 60 -30.45 55.66 -31.83
C GLY A 60 -30.62 55.30 -30.36
N THR A 61 -31.34 54.22 -30.04
CA THR A 61 -31.47 53.71 -28.66
C THR A 61 -30.19 52.97 -28.21
N GLY A 62 -30.10 52.65 -26.92
CA GLY A 62 -28.98 51.89 -26.37
C GLY A 62 -29.05 50.41 -26.77
N ILE A 63 -27.90 49.78 -27.05
CA ILE A 63 -27.86 48.40 -27.55
C ILE A 63 -28.51 47.39 -26.59
N ILE A 64 -28.42 47.61 -25.27
CA ILE A 64 -28.93 46.68 -24.25
C ILE A 64 -30.48 46.61 -24.31
N PRO A 65 -31.25 47.70 -24.15
CA PRO A 65 -32.70 47.68 -24.37
C PRO A 65 -33.12 47.13 -25.73
N TYR A 66 -32.38 47.44 -26.80
CA TYR A 66 -32.65 46.94 -28.15
C TYR A 66 -32.56 45.39 -28.21
N LEU A 67 -31.48 44.81 -27.68
CA LEU A 67 -31.29 43.35 -27.64
C LEU A 67 -32.22 42.66 -26.64
N GLN A 68 -32.50 43.26 -25.48
CA GLN A 68 -33.43 42.72 -24.48
C GLN A 68 -34.85 42.56 -25.05
N LYS A 69 -35.35 43.56 -25.79
CA LYS A 69 -36.65 43.49 -26.48
C LYS A 69 -36.73 42.37 -27.52
N LYS A 70 -35.59 41.99 -28.10
CA LYS A 70 -35.45 41.01 -29.19
C LYS A 70 -35.17 39.60 -28.67
N TYR A 71 -34.50 39.49 -27.51
CA TYR A 71 -34.06 38.24 -26.89
C TYR A 71 -34.40 38.19 -25.37
N PRO A 72 -35.68 38.33 -24.96
CA PRO A 72 -36.10 38.51 -23.57
C PRO A 72 -35.90 37.30 -22.65
N ALA A 73 -35.40 36.17 -23.18
CA ALA A 73 -35.08 34.96 -22.42
C ALA A 73 -33.56 34.74 -22.22
N SER A 74 -32.74 35.74 -22.57
CA SER A 74 -31.27 35.71 -22.41
C SER A 74 -30.85 36.50 -21.18
N LEU A 75 -29.77 36.08 -20.52
CA LEU A 75 -29.16 36.83 -19.42
C LEU A 75 -28.16 37.85 -19.98
N PHE A 76 -28.22 39.10 -19.52
CA PHE A 76 -27.36 40.18 -20.02
C PHE A 76 -26.28 40.57 -19.01
N ILE A 77 -25.04 40.72 -19.48
CA ILE A 77 -23.91 41.30 -18.71
C ILE A 77 -23.40 42.52 -19.49
N ALA A 78 -23.27 43.66 -18.83
CA ALA A 78 -22.76 44.87 -19.47
C ALA A 78 -21.21 44.93 -19.44
N ILE A 79 -20.60 45.50 -20.48
CA ILE A 79 -19.24 46.04 -20.42
C ILE A 79 -19.37 47.56 -20.40
N THR A 80 -18.96 48.21 -19.32
CA THR A 80 -19.19 49.65 -19.05
C THR A 80 -17.88 50.42 -19.05
N GLU A 81 -17.89 51.71 -19.41
CA GLU A 81 -16.67 52.55 -19.34
C GLU A 81 -16.52 53.29 -17.99
N ASN A 82 -17.55 53.27 -17.14
CA ASN A 82 -17.58 54.07 -15.93
C ASN A 82 -18.26 53.32 -14.78
N SER A 83 -17.55 53.10 -13.67
CA SER A 83 -17.98 52.26 -12.55
C SER A 83 -19.23 52.77 -11.82
N HIS A 84 -19.59 54.04 -12.02
CA HIS A 84 -20.83 54.63 -11.51
C HIS A 84 -22.09 54.18 -12.26
N GLU A 85 -22.00 53.71 -13.52
CA GLU A 85 -23.14 53.23 -14.32
C GLU A 85 -23.80 51.99 -13.70
N ASN A 86 -23.02 51.17 -12.99
CA ASN A 86 -23.46 49.92 -12.37
C ASN A 86 -24.57 50.09 -11.31
N LYS A 87 -24.89 51.33 -10.90
CA LYS A 87 -26.03 51.64 -10.01
C LYS A 87 -27.35 51.87 -10.74
N ASN A 88 -27.33 52.25 -12.02
CA ASN A 88 -28.49 52.63 -12.82
C ASN A 88 -28.63 51.73 -14.06
N MET A 89 -28.39 50.44 -13.88
CA MET A 89 -28.33 49.48 -14.98
C MET A 89 -29.74 49.04 -15.43
N PRO A 90 -29.98 48.75 -16.74
CA PRO A 90 -31.29 48.32 -17.20
C PRO A 90 -31.79 47.05 -16.51
N GLU A 91 -33.10 46.98 -16.28
CA GLU A 91 -33.76 45.80 -15.71
C GLU A 91 -33.48 44.56 -16.59
N GLY A 92 -33.12 43.44 -15.96
CA GLY A 92 -32.70 42.21 -16.67
C GLY A 92 -31.20 42.09 -16.99
N VAL A 93 -30.37 43.06 -16.60
CA VAL A 93 -28.89 42.92 -16.62
C VAL A 93 -28.41 42.35 -15.28
N ILE A 94 -27.66 41.23 -15.30
CA ILE A 94 -27.26 40.47 -14.10
C ILE A 94 -25.93 40.90 -13.47
N GLY A 95 -25.22 41.83 -14.11
CA GLY A 95 -23.93 42.36 -13.65
C GLY A 95 -23.18 43.11 -14.75
N ALA A 96 -22.01 43.65 -14.40
CA ALA A 96 -21.18 44.42 -15.33
C ALA A 96 -19.67 44.27 -15.09
N VAL A 97 -18.89 44.44 -16.16
CA VAL A 97 -17.43 44.49 -16.17
C VAL A 97 -17.01 45.90 -16.62
N ASN A 98 -16.25 46.62 -15.80
CA ASN A 98 -15.78 47.95 -16.14
C ASN A 98 -14.53 47.88 -17.04
N LYS A 99 -14.39 48.79 -18.01
CA LYS A 99 -13.11 49.12 -18.67
C LYS A 99 -12.28 50.05 -17.77
N PRO A 100 -10.93 49.99 -17.81
CA PRO A 100 -10.10 49.01 -18.52
C PRO A 100 -10.25 47.61 -17.91
N ILE A 101 -10.33 46.59 -18.77
CA ILE A 101 -10.68 45.23 -18.36
C ILE A 101 -9.43 44.48 -17.88
N ASP A 102 -9.36 44.17 -16.58
CA ASP A 102 -8.50 43.07 -16.11
C ASP A 102 -9.16 41.74 -16.50
N PHE A 103 -8.60 41.05 -17.50
CA PHE A 103 -9.26 39.91 -18.12
C PHE A 103 -9.41 38.69 -17.18
N PHE A 104 -8.50 38.48 -16.23
CA PHE A 104 -8.61 37.38 -15.26
C PHE A 104 -9.69 37.65 -14.21
N THR A 105 -9.74 38.88 -13.69
CA THR A 105 -10.76 39.33 -12.73
C THR A 105 -12.14 39.35 -13.40
N ALA A 106 -12.23 39.87 -14.63
CA ALA A 106 -13.44 39.87 -15.43
C ALA A 106 -13.94 38.45 -15.72
N HIS A 107 -13.06 37.50 -16.05
CA HIS A 107 -13.43 36.10 -16.21
C HIS A 107 -14.05 35.51 -14.94
N SER A 108 -13.39 35.73 -13.79
CA SER A 108 -13.88 35.33 -12.47
C SER A 108 -15.24 35.97 -12.14
N GLU A 109 -15.43 37.26 -12.37
CA GLU A 109 -16.70 37.93 -12.07
C GLU A 109 -17.83 37.58 -13.05
N ILE A 110 -17.55 37.37 -14.34
CA ILE A 110 -18.53 36.84 -15.31
C ILE A 110 -19.02 35.45 -14.86
N LEU A 111 -18.10 34.55 -14.50
CA LEU A 111 -18.44 33.24 -13.95
C LEU A 111 -19.29 33.37 -12.68
N LYS A 112 -18.91 34.23 -11.73
CA LYS A 112 -19.71 34.49 -10.52
C LYS A 112 -21.07 35.10 -10.81
N MET A 113 -21.22 36.00 -11.79
CA MET A 113 -22.53 36.56 -12.18
C MET A 113 -23.45 35.46 -12.73
N ILE A 114 -22.94 34.64 -13.64
CA ILE A 114 -23.67 33.49 -14.20
C ILE A 114 -24.04 32.49 -13.10
N GLN A 115 -23.12 32.18 -12.18
CA GLN A 115 -23.36 31.27 -11.05
C GLN A 115 -24.37 31.83 -10.04
N ARG A 116 -24.26 33.12 -9.66
CA ARG A 116 -25.21 33.83 -8.78
C ARG A 116 -26.63 33.84 -9.34
N ASN A 117 -26.78 33.99 -10.66
CA ASN A 117 -28.10 33.93 -11.30
C ASN A 117 -28.65 32.48 -11.41
N ARG A 118 -27.75 31.48 -11.49
CA ARG A 118 -28.12 30.05 -11.44
C ARG A 118 -28.45 29.55 -10.03
N SER A 119 -27.92 30.15 -8.95
CA SER A 119 -28.01 29.58 -7.59
C SER A 119 -29.42 29.52 -6.97
N ASP A 120 -30.42 30.22 -7.53
CA ASP A 120 -31.84 30.02 -7.21
C ASP A 120 -32.36 28.61 -7.61
N LYS A 121 -31.57 27.82 -8.35
CA LYS A 121 -31.95 26.49 -8.86
C LYS A 121 -30.90 25.41 -8.56
N GLY A 122 -30.62 25.20 -7.27
CA GLY A 122 -30.09 23.95 -6.71
C GLY A 122 -28.72 23.50 -7.24
N LEU A 123 -27.65 23.78 -6.47
CA LEU A 123 -26.30 23.38 -6.81
C LEU A 123 -26.16 21.86 -6.97
N THR A 124 -25.74 21.44 -8.16
CA THR A 124 -25.34 20.06 -8.48
C THR A 124 -24.00 20.09 -9.21
N GLY A 125 -23.02 19.30 -8.74
CA GLY A 125 -21.72 19.14 -9.40
C GLY A 125 -20.52 19.89 -8.79
N ILE A 126 -20.66 20.52 -7.62
CA ILE A 126 -19.54 21.06 -6.82
C ILE A 126 -19.30 20.09 -5.64
N SER A 127 -18.04 19.82 -5.29
CA SER A 127 -17.68 18.99 -4.12
C SER A 127 -17.90 19.75 -2.80
N LEU A 128 -17.95 19.04 -1.67
CA LEU A 128 -18.08 19.70 -0.36
C LEU A 128 -16.78 20.45 0.00
N GLU A 129 -15.65 19.90 -0.41
CA GLU A 129 -14.30 20.43 -0.30
C GLU A 129 -14.19 21.81 -0.97
N ASP A 130 -14.49 21.89 -2.28
CA ASP A 130 -14.42 23.12 -3.07
C ASP A 130 -15.39 24.17 -2.52
N TYR A 131 -16.60 23.73 -2.15
CA TYR A 131 -17.63 24.60 -1.62
C TYR A 131 -17.20 25.22 -0.28
N LEU A 132 -16.66 24.43 0.66
CA LEU A 132 -16.11 24.93 1.92
C LEU A 132 -14.93 25.88 1.71
N GLN A 133 -14.01 25.57 0.80
CA GLN A 133 -12.89 26.47 0.46
C GLN A 133 -13.40 27.84 -0.02
N ILE A 134 -14.48 27.89 -0.81
CA ILE A 134 -15.09 29.15 -1.27
C ILE A 134 -15.62 29.98 -0.08
N PHE A 135 -16.28 29.39 0.91
CA PHE A 135 -16.71 30.15 2.12
C PHE A 135 -15.51 30.57 2.98
N CYS A 136 -14.49 29.73 3.10
CA CYS A 136 -13.28 30.02 3.87
C CYS A 136 -12.49 31.19 3.28
N LEU A 137 -12.12 31.12 2.00
CA LEU A 137 -11.32 32.14 1.29
C LEU A 137 -12.03 33.50 1.24
N ASN A 138 -13.35 33.52 1.03
CA ASN A 138 -14.14 34.75 0.97
C ASN A 138 -14.55 35.28 2.37
N LYS A 139 -14.04 34.70 3.47
CA LYS A 139 -14.35 35.07 4.86
C LYS A 139 -15.84 35.07 5.20
N MET A 140 -16.61 34.22 4.55
CA MET A 140 -18.06 34.19 4.70
C MET A 140 -18.50 33.56 6.03
N THR A 141 -19.73 33.83 6.43
CA THR A 141 -20.43 33.12 7.51
C THR A 141 -21.63 32.40 6.91
N LYS A 142 -21.69 31.07 7.02
CA LYS A 142 -22.76 30.25 6.44
C LYS A 142 -22.83 28.87 7.10
N ALA A 143 -24.03 28.41 7.42
CA ALA A 143 -24.30 27.02 7.74
C ALA A 143 -24.66 26.25 6.46
N ILE A 144 -24.08 25.06 6.30
CA ILE A 144 -24.19 24.20 5.13
C ILE A 144 -24.75 22.85 5.60
N LEU A 145 -25.94 22.50 5.11
CA LEU A 145 -26.54 21.19 5.26
C LEU A 145 -26.01 20.26 4.15
N VAL A 146 -25.35 19.19 4.56
CA VAL A 146 -24.80 18.14 3.68
C VAL A 146 -25.75 16.94 3.71
N LYS A 147 -26.08 16.35 2.56
CA LYS A 147 -26.94 15.16 2.48
C LYS A 147 -26.39 14.05 1.57
N LYS A 148 -26.39 12.81 2.08
CA LYS A 148 -26.09 11.59 1.31
C LYS A 148 -27.14 10.53 1.63
N GLU A 149 -28.01 10.25 0.67
CA GLU A 149 -29.10 9.26 0.79
C GLU A 149 -29.99 9.53 2.01
N THR A 150 -29.91 8.70 3.06
CA THR A 150 -30.65 8.86 4.32
C THR A 150 -29.90 9.62 5.40
N LEU A 151 -28.62 9.93 5.17
CA LEU A 151 -27.73 10.64 6.09
C LEU A 151 -27.75 12.15 5.84
N GLN A 152 -27.67 12.92 6.93
CA GLN A 152 -27.52 14.37 6.89
C GLN A 152 -26.59 14.85 8.01
N GLY A 153 -25.94 15.98 7.80
CA GLY A 153 -25.11 16.66 8.79
C GLY A 153 -24.94 18.13 8.44
N ILE A 154 -24.43 18.93 9.38
CA ILE A 154 -24.32 20.39 9.27
C ILE A 154 -22.88 20.82 9.56
N ILE A 155 -22.35 21.70 8.72
CA ILE A 155 -21.06 22.37 8.90
C ILE A 155 -21.30 23.88 8.96
N LEU A 156 -20.71 24.59 9.92
CA LEU A 156 -20.77 26.05 10.03
C LEU A 156 -19.40 26.65 9.74
N VAL A 157 -19.36 27.49 8.71
CA VAL A 157 -18.26 28.45 8.49
C VAL A 157 -18.65 29.78 9.13
N HIS A 158 -17.75 30.40 9.89
CA HIS A 158 -17.90 31.74 10.43
C HIS A 158 -16.63 32.56 10.20
N ASN A 159 -16.77 33.74 9.59
CA ASN A 159 -15.66 34.63 9.20
C ASN A 159 -14.51 33.89 8.47
N GLY A 160 -14.86 32.92 7.63
CA GLY A 160 -13.91 32.09 6.87
C GLY A 160 -13.29 30.91 7.62
N LYS A 161 -13.64 30.64 8.88
CA LYS A 161 -13.21 29.43 9.61
C LYS A 161 -14.35 28.44 9.71
N VAL A 162 -14.09 27.15 9.48
CA VAL A 162 -14.98 26.08 9.98
C VAL A 162 -14.87 26.10 11.50
N ILE A 163 -15.99 26.33 12.20
CA ILE A 163 -16.03 26.39 13.67
C ILE A 163 -16.89 25.29 14.29
N TYR A 164 -17.80 24.70 13.52
CA TYR A 164 -18.71 23.69 14.03
C TYR A 164 -19.04 22.64 12.98
N ALA A 165 -19.12 21.37 13.37
CA ALA A 165 -19.73 20.30 12.60
C ALA A 165 -20.50 19.31 13.49
N VAL A 166 -21.54 18.70 12.90
CA VAL A 166 -22.35 17.63 13.54
C VAL A 166 -22.95 16.70 12.48
N GLN A 167 -23.02 15.40 12.78
CA GLN A 167 -23.60 14.36 11.94
C GLN A 167 -24.16 13.24 12.82
N ASP A 168 -25.47 13.25 13.06
CA ASP A 168 -26.15 12.31 13.98
C ASP A 168 -25.44 12.25 15.36
N ARG A 169 -24.87 11.11 15.75
CA ARG A 169 -24.12 10.92 17.00
C ARG A 169 -22.70 11.51 17.00
N LEU A 170 -22.18 11.96 15.86
CA LEU A 170 -20.84 12.54 15.72
C LEU A 170 -20.87 14.07 15.82
N VAL A 171 -19.84 14.62 16.47
CA VAL A 171 -19.61 16.07 16.59
C VAL A 171 -18.16 16.43 16.21
N GLY A 172 -17.92 17.70 15.93
CA GLY A 172 -16.58 18.25 15.70
C GLY A 172 -15.89 17.66 14.47
N GLU A 173 -14.57 17.53 14.56
CA GLU A 173 -13.72 17.11 13.44
C GLU A 173 -14.14 15.74 12.88
N LYS A 174 -14.52 14.78 13.74
CA LYS A 174 -15.01 13.46 13.31
C LYS A 174 -16.28 13.55 12.44
N ALA A 175 -17.21 14.44 12.78
CA ALA A 175 -18.39 14.69 11.95
C ALA A 175 -18.03 15.36 10.61
N PHE A 176 -17.08 16.30 10.64
CA PHE A 176 -16.57 16.99 9.46
C PHE A 176 -15.89 16.01 8.47
N TYR A 177 -14.98 15.15 8.95
CA TYR A 177 -14.32 14.12 8.16
C TYR A 177 -15.32 13.11 7.58
N LYS A 178 -16.29 12.64 8.38
CA LYS A 178 -17.36 11.74 7.93
C LYS A 178 -18.24 12.38 6.84
N MET A 179 -18.53 13.68 6.93
CA MET A 179 -19.28 14.40 5.89
C MET A 179 -18.46 14.63 4.61
N LEU A 180 -17.15 14.79 4.68
CA LEU A 180 -16.29 14.86 3.48
C LEU A 180 -16.10 13.49 2.81
N SER A 181 -16.14 12.39 3.58
CA SER A 181 -16.23 11.03 3.01
C SER A 181 -17.56 10.76 2.26
N TRP A 182 -18.45 11.75 2.17
CA TRP A 182 -19.65 11.69 1.36
C TRP A 182 -19.41 12.41 0.04
N ASN A 183 -19.48 11.64 -1.06
CA ASN A 183 -19.68 12.17 -2.43
C ASN A 183 -21.08 12.80 -2.56
N SER A 184 -21.36 13.82 -1.75
CA SER A 184 -22.63 14.51 -1.61
C SER A 184 -22.94 15.29 -2.88
N LYS A 185 -24.10 15.02 -3.46
CA LYS A 185 -24.64 15.79 -4.60
C LYS A 185 -25.70 16.80 -4.15
N SER A 186 -25.86 17.00 -2.84
CA SER A 186 -26.86 17.88 -2.26
C SER A 186 -26.26 18.66 -1.09
N LEU A 187 -25.87 19.88 -1.40
CA LEU A 187 -25.41 20.90 -0.46
C LEU A 187 -26.46 22.00 -0.43
N LYS A 188 -26.94 22.35 0.76
CA LYS A 188 -27.93 23.42 0.94
C LYS A 188 -27.49 24.41 2.01
N GLU A 189 -27.43 25.68 1.66
CA GLU A 189 -27.28 26.77 2.60
C GLU A 189 -28.52 26.86 3.51
N ILE A 190 -28.28 27.01 4.82
CA ILE A 190 -29.33 27.22 5.83
C ILE A 190 -29.02 28.46 6.68
N GLU A 191 -30.06 29.15 7.13
CA GLU A 191 -29.94 30.25 8.08
C GLU A 191 -29.75 29.73 9.50
N ILE A 192 -29.05 30.51 10.33
CA ILE A 192 -28.94 30.28 11.77
C ILE A 192 -29.30 31.55 12.55
N LYS A 193 -30.12 31.40 13.59
CA LYS A 193 -30.46 32.44 14.58
C LYS A 193 -29.25 32.87 15.42
N LYS A 194 -28.40 31.90 15.76
CA LYS A 194 -27.34 32.03 16.77
C LYS A 194 -26.16 31.15 16.39
N ILE A 195 -24.96 31.66 16.60
CA ILE A 195 -23.72 30.91 16.41
C ILE A 195 -23.52 30.01 17.66
N PRO A 196 -23.36 28.69 17.52
CA PRO A 196 -23.04 27.78 18.63
C PRO A 196 -21.60 28.01 19.13
N GLN A 197 -21.28 27.48 20.31
CA GLN A 197 -19.88 27.38 20.73
C GLN A 197 -19.10 26.49 19.74
N PRO A 198 -17.87 26.86 19.35
CA PRO A 198 -17.08 26.05 18.44
C PRO A 198 -16.85 24.63 18.95
N ASN A 199 -16.88 23.64 18.05
CA ASN A 199 -16.41 22.27 18.31
C ASN A 199 -15.32 21.81 17.32
N ILE A 200 -14.74 22.77 16.60
CA ILE A 200 -13.59 22.62 15.70
C ILE A 200 -12.68 23.83 15.91
N GLU A 201 -11.37 23.59 16.09
CA GLU A 201 -10.36 24.64 16.30
C GLU A 201 -9.33 24.75 15.17
N LYS A 202 -9.08 23.66 14.43
CA LYS A 202 -8.17 23.62 13.27
C LYS A 202 -8.61 24.58 12.16
N ASN A 203 -7.66 25.01 11.34
CA ASN A 203 -7.95 25.75 10.10
C ASN A 203 -8.44 24.80 8.99
N ILE A 204 -8.99 25.37 7.91
CA ILE A 204 -9.53 24.59 6.79
C ILE A 204 -8.45 23.75 6.10
N GLU A 205 -7.21 24.23 6.07
CA GLU A 205 -6.07 23.57 5.45
C GLU A 205 -5.73 22.25 6.17
N HIS A 206 -5.59 22.27 7.51
CA HIS A 206 -5.39 21.04 8.29
C HIS A 206 -6.64 20.15 8.27
N LEU A 207 -7.85 20.72 8.33
CA LEU A 207 -9.09 19.94 8.32
C LEU A 207 -9.29 19.17 7.00
N LEU A 208 -9.05 19.79 5.84
CA LEU A 208 -9.16 19.11 4.54
C LEU A 208 -8.02 18.10 4.33
N LEU A 209 -6.82 18.40 4.84
CA LEU A 209 -5.68 17.48 4.80
C LEU A 209 -5.95 16.22 5.63
N ASP A 210 -6.38 16.38 6.88
CA ASP A 210 -6.75 15.27 7.78
C ASP A 210 -7.94 14.47 7.25
N ALA A 211 -8.96 15.15 6.67
CA ALA A 211 -10.09 14.49 6.02
C ALA A 211 -9.63 13.60 4.87
N ALA A 212 -8.78 14.13 3.99
CA ALA A 212 -8.25 13.40 2.85
C ALA A 212 -7.43 12.18 3.29
N TYR A 213 -6.61 12.29 4.34
CA TYR A 213 -5.90 11.14 4.93
C TYR A 213 -6.85 10.05 5.46
N GLN A 214 -7.96 10.40 6.11
CA GLN A 214 -8.92 9.41 6.62
C GLN A 214 -9.77 8.76 5.51
N ILE A 215 -10.06 9.49 4.44
CA ILE A 215 -10.80 8.99 3.26
C ILE A 215 -9.92 8.00 2.47
N ASP A 216 -8.67 8.37 2.18
CA ASP A 216 -7.62 7.58 1.53
C ASP A 216 -7.46 6.19 2.20
N GLU A 217 -7.49 6.17 3.54
CA GLU A 217 -7.17 5.01 4.36
C GLU A 217 -8.38 4.14 4.76
N GLY A 218 -9.59 4.55 4.38
CA GLY A 218 -10.84 3.84 4.63
C GLY A 218 -11.34 3.89 6.07
N GLU A 219 -10.72 4.71 6.93
CA GLU A 219 -10.97 4.78 8.38
C GLU A 219 -12.15 5.67 8.77
N ALA A 220 -12.89 6.18 7.78
CA ALA A 220 -14.19 6.83 7.97
C ALA A 220 -15.32 5.90 8.48
N ASN A 221 -15.01 4.69 8.95
CA ASN A 221 -15.94 3.72 9.55
C ASN A 221 -15.46 3.29 10.95
N GLU A 222 -16.40 3.05 11.86
CA GLU A 222 -16.30 3.36 13.29
C GLU A 222 -15.46 2.41 14.17
N PRO A 223 -14.95 2.96 15.29
CA PRO A 223 -14.93 2.33 16.60
C PRO A 223 -15.98 2.95 17.56
N GLU A 224 -16.72 2.11 18.30
CA GLU A 224 -17.93 2.50 19.06
C GLU A 224 -17.70 3.39 20.31
N ASN A 225 -16.46 3.55 20.78
CA ASN A 225 -16.14 4.03 22.14
C ASN A 225 -16.33 5.53 22.44
N GLU A 226 -16.82 6.34 21.50
CA GLU A 226 -17.06 7.79 21.69
C GLU A 226 -18.46 8.24 21.21
N LEU A 227 -19.43 7.33 21.16
CA LEU A 227 -20.82 7.66 20.84
C LEU A 227 -21.51 8.38 22.02
N LEU A 228 -22.23 9.47 21.73
CA LEU A 228 -23.12 10.12 22.70
C LEU A 228 -24.19 9.13 23.21
N SER A 229 -24.47 9.17 24.52
CA SER A 229 -25.50 8.32 25.13
C SER A 229 -26.89 8.64 24.59
N GLU A 230 -27.82 7.69 24.66
CA GLU A 230 -29.16 7.87 24.06
C GLU A 230 -29.98 8.96 24.78
N GLU A 231 -29.73 9.17 26.07
CA GLU A 231 -30.28 10.29 26.85
C GLU A 231 -29.68 11.63 26.41
N ALA A 232 -28.35 11.72 26.24
CA ALA A 232 -27.69 12.92 25.74
C ALA A 232 -28.12 13.25 24.29
N MET A 233 -28.38 12.25 23.46
CA MET A 233 -28.93 12.41 22.11
C MET A 233 -30.37 12.93 22.11
N ALA A 234 -31.19 12.53 23.08
CA ALA A 234 -32.57 13.02 23.20
C ALA A 234 -32.63 14.50 23.59
N ASP A 235 -31.81 14.93 24.55
CA ASP A 235 -31.68 16.36 24.89
C ASP A 235 -31.04 17.14 23.73
N PHE A 236 -29.94 16.64 23.17
CA PHE A 236 -29.25 17.30 22.05
C PHE A 236 -30.20 17.55 20.88
N SER A 237 -30.94 16.53 20.42
CA SER A 237 -31.86 16.68 19.27
C SER A 237 -33.01 17.65 19.55
N ASN A 238 -33.54 17.71 20.78
CA ASN A 238 -34.64 18.62 21.12
C ASN A 238 -34.19 20.08 21.27
N THR A 239 -33.01 20.31 21.84
CA THR A 239 -32.46 21.66 22.04
C THR A 239 -31.87 22.23 20.74
N PHE A 240 -31.14 21.42 19.98
CA PHE A 240 -30.43 21.83 18.76
C PHE A 240 -31.39 22.34 17.66
N GLU A 241 -32.54 21.71 17.47
CA GLU A 241 -33.52 22.18 16.46
C GLU A 241 -34.19 23.52 16.81
N GLN A 242 -34.41 23.81 18.09
CA GLN A 242 -35.19 24.99 18.51
C GLN A 242 -34.33 26.27 18.60
N ASP A 243 -33.10 26.14 19.11
CA ASP A 243 -32.21 27.28 19.34
C ASP A 243 -31.50 27.79 18.08
N LEU A 244 -31.14 26.91 17.14
CA LEU A 244 -30.38 27.32 15.94
C LEU A 244 -31.25 27.90 14.81
N PHE A 245 -32.50 27.48 14.59
CA PHE A 245 -33.17 27.69 13.28
C PHE A 245 -34.37 28.66 13.30
N SER A 246 -34.53 29.42 12.21
CA SER A 246 -35.49 30.52 12.04
C SER A 246 -36.95 30.07 11.84
N GLY A 247 -37.54 29.46 12.86
CA GLY A 247 -38.99 29.20 12.98
C GLY A 247 -39.52 28.00 12.18
N ASN A 248 -38.84 27.64 11.09
CA ASN A 248 -39.00 26.33 10.47
C ASN A 248 -38.23 25.29 11.30
N LYS A 249 -38.89 24.16 11.64
CA LYS A 249 -38.19 22.93 12.03
C LYS A 249 -37.28 22.48 10.89
N LEU A 250 -36.34 21.56 11.16
CA LEU A 250 -35.81 20.71 10.08
C LEU A 250 -37.02 20.03 9.41
N PRO A 251 -37.28 20.24 8.10
CA PRO A 251 -38.45 19.66 7.44
C PRO A 251 -38.47 18.15 7.64
N ALA A 252 -39.67 17.60 7.90
CA ALA A 252 -39.81 16.22 8.33
C ALA A 252 -39.34 15.26 7.23
N LYS A 253 -39.00 14.01 7.60
CA LYS A 253 -38.47 13.02 6.64
C LYS A 253 -39.41 12.72 5.47
N SER A 254 -40.70 13.05 5.61
CA SER A 254 -41.75 13.07 4.58
C SER A 254 -41.61 14.20 3.56
N ASP A 255 -41.19 15.38 3.98
CA ASP A 255 -41.39 16.64 3.26
C ASP A 255 -40.38 16.82 2.11
N TRP A 256 -39.33 16.00 2.12
CA TRP A 256 -38.24 15.98 1.13
C TRP A 256 -38.47 15.02 -0.05
N VAL A 257 -39.58 14.27 -0.08
CA VAL A 257 -39.82 13.19 -1.08
C VAL A 257 -40.50 13.70 -2.37
N SER A 258 -40.91 14.96 -2.41
CA SER A 258 -41.69 15.56 -3.50
C SER A 258 -40.98 15.57 -4.87
N ASP A 259 -39.64 15.74 -4.89
CA ASP A 259 -38.87 16.06 -6.11
C ASP A 259 -38.43 14.86 -6.96
N VAL A 260 -38.96 13.66 -6.68
CA VAL A 260 -38.79 12.47 -7.55
C VAL A 260 -39.97 12.31 -8.53
N SER A 261 -41.10 12.99 -8.28
CA SER A 261 -42.39 12.66 -8.90
C SER A 261 -42.67 13.30 -10.28
N GLN A 262 -41.77 14.14 -10.81
CA GLN A 262 -41.97 14.90 -12.07
C GLN A 262 -41.11 14.46 -13.28
N GLN A 263 -40.17 13.51 -13.13
CA GLN A 263 -39.44 12.95 -14.29
C GLN A 263 -39.84 11.54 -14.74
N GLU A 264 -40.72 10.82 -14.01
CA GLU A 264 -41.24 9.52 -14.45
C GLU A 264 -42.49 9.58 -15.37
N LYS A 265 -42.87 10.76 -15.88
CA LYS A 265 -44.02 10.89 -16.81
C LYS A 265 -43.67 10.79 -18.31
N THR A 266 -42.39 10.71 -18.67
CA THR A 266 -41.92 10.47 -20.04
C THR A 266 -41.08 9.18 -20.16
N GLY A 267 -41.50 8.12 -19.46
CA GLY A 267 -40.81 6.81 -19.46
C GLY A 267 -41.69 5.56 -19.66
N ARG A 268 -43.03 5.65 -19.52
CA ARG A 268 -43.96 4.52 -19.71
C ARG A 268 -44.23 4.23 -21.20
N GLY A 269 -43.16 3.97 -21.96
CA GLY A 269 -43.19 3.82 -23.43
C GLY A 269 -42.64 2.52 -24.00
N GLN A 270 -41.72 1.81 -23.32
CA GLN A 270 -41.13 0.55 -23.85
C GLN A 270 -40.69 -0.42 -22.73
N LYS A 271 -41.62 -1.27 -22.25
CA LYS A 271 -41.30 -2.56 -21.59
C LYS A 271 -42.51 -3.52 -21.49
N LYS A 272 -43.24 -3.66 -22.61
CA LYS A 272 -44.21 -4.75 -22.85
C LYS A 272 -43.87 -5.43 -24.18
N ASN A 273 -42.95 -6.41 -24.14
CA ASN A 273 -42.85 -7.54 -25.08
C ASN A 273 -41.57 -8.34 -24.77
N LEU A 274 -41.72 -9.44 -24.01
CA LEU A 274 -40.93 -10.69 -24.05
C LEU A 274 -41.41 -11.61 -22.91
N ALA A 275 -42.70 -11.94 -22.97
CA ALA A 275 -43.37 -12.84 -22.01
C ALA A 275 -44.52 -13.58 -22.72
N LYS A 276 -44.18 -14.30 -23.79
CA LYS A 276 -45.02 -15.26 -24.54
C LYS A 276 -44.09 -16.20 -25.32
N THR A 277 -44.50 -17.47 -25.40
CA THR A 277 -43.68 -18.61 -25.85
C THR A 277 -42.55 -18.93 -24.85
N ALA A 278 -42.34 -20.17 -24.38
CA ALA A 278 -42.99 -21.44 -24.70
C ALA A 278 -43.70 -22.08 -23.49
N LEU A 279 -44.76 -22.83 -23.78
CA LEU A 279 -45.37 -23.83 -22.90
C LEU A 279 -45.10 -25.19 -23.57
N PHE A 280 -44.57 -26.20 -22.88
CA PHE A 280 -44.81 -27.64 -23.18
C PHE A 280 -44.04 -28.58 -22.22
N PHE A 281 -44.78 -29.50 -21.55
CA PHE A 281 -44.32 -30.69 -20.79
C PHE A 281 -43.35 -30.44 -19.58
N ILE A 282 -43.37 -31.18 -18.47
CA ILE A 282 -44.23 -32.25 -17.92
C ILE A 282 -44.24 -32.13 -16.36
N PRO A 283 -45.30 -32.53 -15.64
CA PRO A 283 -45.39 -32.43 -14.17
C PRO A 283 -45.03 -33.73 -13.42
N LEU A 284 -44.71 -33.63 -12.12
CA LEU A 284 -45.04 -34.68 -11.13
C LEU A 284 -45.12 -34.16 -9.67
N LEU A 285 -46.12 -34.66 -8.93
CA LEU A 285 -46.27 -34.84 -7.46
C LEU A 285 -45.26 -34.13 -6.54
N ILE A 286 -45.61 -33.27 -5.56
CA ILE A 286 -46.65 -33.37 -4.51
C ILE A 286 -46.71 -34.74 -3.82
N LEU A 287 -46.06 -34.87 -2.66
CA LEU A 287 -46.58 -35.66 -1.54
C LEU A 287 -46.04 -35.14 -0.20
N LEU A 288 -46.94 -34.94 0.77
CA LEU A 288 -46.83 -34.86 2.25
C LEU A 288 -45.45 -34.54 2.92
N GLY A 289 -45.33 -33.63 3.91
CA GLY A 289 -46.30 -32.73 4.56
C GLY A 289 -46.14 -32.68 6.10
N PHE A 290 -46.32 -31.49 6.71
CA PHE A 290 -46.35 -31.19 8.16
C PHE A 290 -45.06 -31.49 8.99
N GLY A 291 -44.76 -30.79 10.09
CA GLY A 291 -45.38 -29.61 10.73
C GLY A 291 -44.77 -29.30 12.12
N GLY A 292 -45.04 -28.12 12.71
CA GLY A 292 -44.51 -27.67 14.01
C GLY A 292 -43.18 -26.90 13.90
N TYR A 293 -42.98 -25.62 14.24
CA TYR A 293 -43.73 -24.58 15.01
C TYR A 293 -43.43 -24.53 16.53
N TYR A 294 -43.07 -23.32 17.02
CA TYR A 294 -42.63 -22.92 18.37
C TYR A 294 -41.25 -23.44 18.84
N GLY A 295 -40.48 -22.71 19.68
CA GLY A 295 -40.73 -21.39 20.27
C GLY A 295 -39.52 -20.78 21.00
N TYR A 296 -39.64 -19.53 21.46
CA TYR A 296 -38.65 -18.77 22.25
C TYR A 296 -38.43 -19.36 23.66
N GLN A 297 -37.21 -19.26 24.21
CA GLN A 297 -36.92 -18.34 25.35
C GLN A 297 -35.43 -18.18 25.69
N LYS A 298 -35.14 -17.31 26.68
CA LYS A 298 -33.82 -16.77 27.10
C LYS A 298 -33.40 -17.31 28.49
N TYR A 299 -32.17 -16.94 28.88
CA TYR A 299 -31.56 -16.96 30.23
C TYR A 299 -31.05 -18.32 30.73
N ALA A 300 -30.12 -18.41 31.69
CA ALA A 300 -28.89 -17.67 32.03
C ALA A 300 -28.37 -18.24 33.37
N GLY A 301 -27.06 -18.47 33.56
CA GLY A 301 -26.51 -18.85 34.87
C GLY A 301 -25.16 -19.57 34.86
N HIS A 302 -24.20 -19.02 35.60
CA HIS A 302 -22.98 -19.67 36.11
C HIS A 302 -23.28 -20.35 37.49
N PRO A 303 -22.33 -20.97 38.24
CA PRO A 303 -20.92 -21.37 37.96
C PRO A 303 -20.57 -22.84 38.38
N ASN A 304 -19.28 -23.21 38.23
CA ASN A 304 -18.48 -24.15 39.06
C ASN A 304 -18.97 -25.57 39.43
N THR A 305 -18.11 -26.58 39.21
CA THR A 305 -17.29 -27.23 40.27
C THR A 305 -16.27 -28.23 39.71
N ASN A 306 -15.15 -28.44 40.43
CA ASN A 306 -14.26 -29.59 40.22
C ASN A 306 -14.82 -30.84 40.91
N SER A 307 -14.52 -32.03 40.39
CA SER A 307 -14.46 -33.26 41.20
C SER A 307 -13.51 -34.30 40.59
N ASP A 308 -12.47 -34.66 41.33
CA ASP A 308 -11.60 -35.81 41.06
C ASP A 308 -12.13 -37.08 41.74
N ALA A 309 -12.14 -38.21 41.01
CA ALA A 309 -11.99 -39.62 41.45
C ALA A 309 -12.61 -40.54 40.36
N MET A 310 -12.00 -41.64 39.94
CA MET A 310 -11.42 -42.71 40.76
C MET A 310 -10.48 -43.63 39.94
N ILE A 311 -9.59 -44.38 40.59
CA ILE A 311 -8.66 -45.34 39.95
C ILE A 311 -8.90 -46.77 40.50
N LEU A 312 -9.09 -47.74 39.59
CA LEU A 312 -9.13 -49.21 39.79
C LEU A 312 -9.09 -49.84 38.38
N ARG A 313 -8.27 -50.83 37.99
CA ARG A 313 -7.27 -51.72 38.63
C ARG A 313 -6.04 -51.86 37.69
N THR A 314 -4.80 -51.93 38.19
CA THR A 314 -4.03 -53.18 38.42
C THR A 314 -4.05 -54.14 37.21
N ALA A 315 -3.06 -54.27 36.31
CA ALA A 315 -1.59 -54.45 36.40
C ALA A 315 -1.11 -55.90 36.65
N GLN A 316 -0.58 -56.59 35.62
CA GLN A 316 0.54 -57.57 35.61
C GLN A 316 0.74 -58.24 34.22
N ALA A 317 1.89 -58.91 34.00
CA ALA A 317 2.44 -59.50 32.76
C ALA A 317 3.04 -58.48 31.76
N ASN A 318 4.32 -58.09 31.89
CA ASN A 318 5.57 -58.78 31.51
C ASN A 318 5.66 -59.12 30.00
N GLN A 319 6.62 -58.59 29.24
CA GLN A 319 8.06 -58.92 29.24
C GLN A 319 8.36 -60.37 28.85
N GLU A 320 8.53 -60.62 27.54
CA GLU A 320 9.59 -61.47 26.95
C GLU A 320 9.44 -61.50 25.41
N THR A 321 10.47 -61.01 24.68
CA THR A 321 11.01 -61.57 23.40
C THR A 321 12.08 -60.63 22.82
N GLU A 322 13.30 -60.70 23.36
CA GLU A 322 14.52 -60.38 22.61
C GLU A 322 15.56 -61.46 22.87
N LYS A 323 16.40 -61.74 21.86
CA LYS A 323 17.59 -62.62 21.87
C LYS A 323 17.38 -64.13 22.14
N LYS A 324 17.17 -64.90 21.06
CA LYS A 324 17.93 -66.12 20.64
C LYS A 324 17.23 -66.81 19.47
N VAL A 325 17.89 -67.48 18.50
CA VAL A 325 19.30 -67.42 18.04
C VAL A 325 19.38 -67.86 16.56
N MET A 326 20.60 -67.93 15.98
CA MET A 326 20.95 -68.23 14.58
C MET A 326 20.44 -69.57 13.98
N ALA A 327 20.58 -69.65 12.64
CA ALA A 327 20.50 -70.82 11.73
C ALA A 327 19.06 -71.30 11.38
N ASP A 328 18.77 -71.79 10.16
CA ASP A 328 19.69 -72.47 9.22
C ASP A 328 19.30 -72.35 7.71
N THR A 329 20.22 -72.76 6.82
CA THR A 329 20.04 -73.21 5.40
C THR A 329 19.36 -72.35 4.31
N ALA A 330 20.07 -72.23 3.17
CA ALA A 330 19.54 -72.10 1.78
C ALA A 330 19.57 -73.53 1.11
N PRO A 331 19.25 -73.82 -0.19
CA PRO A 331 19.29 -72.97 -1.41
C PRO A 331 18.19 -73.30 -2.50
N ALA A 332 18.55 -73.19 -3.80
CA ALA A 332 17.81 -73.47 -5.07
C ALA A 332 16.88 -72.33 -5.58
N GLU A 333 17.22 -71.63 -6.68
CA GLU A 333 17.08 -71.94 -8.14
C GLU A 333 15.64 -71.72 -8.68
N THR A 334 15.36 -71.13 -9.86
CA THR A 334 16.03 -71.23 -11.19
C THR A 334 16.05 -69.95 -12.07
N ALA A 335 16.89 -70.00 -13.13
CA ALA A 335 17.03 -69.25 -14.41
C ALA A 335 15.82 -68.50 -15.03
N GLY A 336 15.99 -67.60 -16.04
CA GLY A 336 17.18 -67.19 -16.82
C GLY A 336 16.96 -65.91 -17.68
N SER A 337 18.00 -65.21 -18.16
CA SER A 337 18.58 -65.22 -19.55
C SER A 337 17.74 -64.52 -20.64
N GLU A 338 18.23 -63.77 -21.65
CA GLU A 338 19.53 -63.14 -22.07
C GLU A 338 19.22 -62.29 -23.36
N ALA A 339 20.03 -61.39 -23.98
CA ALA A 339 21.17 -60.52 -23.62
C ALA A 339 21.58 -59.69 -24.90
N ILE A 340 22.88 -59.71 -25.29
CA ILE A 340 23.47 -59.49 -26.65
C ILE A 340 23.69 -58.02 -27.14
N PRO A 341 24.85 -57.62 -27.76
CA PRO A 341 26.21 -58.22 -27.86
C PRO A 341 27.37 -57.26 -27.43
N LYS A 342 28.64 -57.65 -27.69
CA LYS A 342 29.90 -56.89 -27.47
C LYS A 342 30.80 -56.83 -28.73
N GLY A 343 31.80 -55.94 -28.70
CA GLY A 343 33.09 -56.03 -29.44
C GLY A 343 34.23 -55.41 -28.58
N VAL A 344 35.48 -55.90 -28.38
CA VAL A 344 36.33 -56.99 -28.96
C VAL A 344 37.14 -56.54 -30.20
N GLN A 345 38.50 -56.51 -30.24
CA GLN A 345 39.52 -56.81 -29.20
C GLN A 345 40.92 -56.18 -29.47
N GLY A 346 41.71 -56.00 -28.41
CA GLY A 346 43.19 -56.12 -28.45
C GLY A 346 43.98 -54.81 -28.62
N LYS A 347 45.31 -54.75 -28.40
CA LYS A 347 46.32 -55.71 -27.87
C LYS A 347 47.39 -54.91 -27.05
N HIS A 348 48.53 -55.36 -26.52
CA HIS A 348 49.38 -56.56 -26.67
C HIS A 348 50.10 -56.94 -25.32
N GLN A 349 50.98 -57.95 -25.39
CA GLN A 349 51.98 -58.48 -24.41
C GLN A 349 52.67 -57.49 -23.43
N ALA A 350 53.23 -57.88 -22.28
CA ALA A 350 53.19 -59.09 -21.40
C ALA A 350 54.02 -58.76 -20.11
N ALA A 351 54.12 -59.52 -19.00
CA ALA A 351 53.61 -60.83 -18.54
C ALA A 351 53.17 -60.68 -17.04
N GLY A 352 53.27 -61.61 -16.07
CA GLY A 352 53.67 -63.03 -16.00
C GLY A 352 53.72 -63.57 -14.54
N GLN A 353 52.96 -64.63 -14.24
CA GLN A 353 52.85 -65.35 -12.93
C GLN A 353 52.20 -64.56 -11.75
N SER A 354 51.82 -65.26 -10.66
CA SER A 354 50.62 -64.91 -9.86
C SER A 354 50.56 -65.48 -8.42
N VAL A 355 49.65 -64.90 -7.58
CA VAL A 355 49.18 -65.37 -6.23
C VAL A 355 50.20 -65.13 -5.07
N PRO A 356 49.84 -64.81 -3.79
CA PRO A 356 48.53 -64.78 -3.09
C PRO A 356 48.14 -63.45 -2.36
N SER A 357 47.00 -63.53 -1.65
CA SER A 357 46.36 -62.62 -0.65
C SER A 357 47.19 -61.59 0.14
N THR A 358 46.66 -60.37 0.23
CA THR A 358 47.05 -59.31 1.18
C THR A 358 46.39 -59.49 2.55
N ALA A 359 47.09 -60.12 3.50
CA ALA A 359 46.58 -60.33 4.88
C ALA A 359 47.59 -59.97 6.01
N ASN A 360 48.80 -59.52 5.67
CA ASN A 360 49.91 -59.36 6.64
C ASN A 360 50.43 -57.92 6.85
N GLU A 361 50.01 -56.93 6.06
CA GLU A 361 50.51 -55.55 6.20
C GLU A 361 49.84 -54.79 7.36
N THR A 362 48.55 -55.05 7.60
CA THR A 362 47.73 -54.37 8.60
C THR A 362 48.27 -54.53 10.03
N GLU A 363 48.79 -55.72 10.37
CA GLU A 363 49.27 -55.99 11.72
C GLU A 363 50.67 -55.41 11.98
N LEU A 364 51.52 -55.32 10.95
CA LEU A 364 52.83 -54.69 11.06
C LEU A 364 52.70 -53.18 11.32
N LEU A 365 51.77 -52.51 10.60
CA LEU A 365 51.51 -51.08 10.77
C LEU A 365 50.94 -50.76 12.17
N ALA A 366 50.04 -51.60 12.69
CA ALA A 366 49.48 -51.45 14.04
C ALA A 366 50.55 -51.47 15.14
N ARG A 367 51.56 -52.37 15.02
CA ARG A 367 52.67 -52.48 15.99
C ARG A 367 53.62 -51.28 15.94
N VAL A 368 53.82 -50.68 14.76
CA VAL A 368 54.61 -49.43 14.64
C VAL A 368 53.88 -48.26 15.30
N ILE A 369 52.57 -48.13 15.09
CA ILE A 369 51.75 -47.04 15.65
C ILE A 369 51.72 -47.08 17.19
N GLN A 370 51.53 -48.25 17.81
CA GLN A 370 51.58 -48.35 19.28
C GLN A 370 52.93 -47.93 19.87
N ARG A 371 54.05 -48.22 19.19
CA ARG A 371 55.38 -47.86 19.69
C ARG A 371 55.62 -46.36 19.72
N VAL A 372 55.20 -45.65 18.66
CA VAL A 372 55.28 -44.18 18.57
C VAL A 372 54.42 -43.49 19.63
N ILE A 373 53.27 -44.07 19.99
CA ILE A 373 52.40 -43.60 21.08
C ILE A 373 53.06 -43.78 22.46
N GLN A 374 53.82 -44.87 22.65
CA GLN A 374 54.40 -45.19 23.95
C GLN A 374 55.70 -44.41 24.26
N GLU A 375 56.49 -44.06 23.25
CA GLU A 375 57.82 -43.45 23.40
C GLU A 375 57.80 -41.90 23.58
N ASN A 376 56.66 -41.22 23.36
CA ASN A 376 56.53 -39.74 23.45
C ASN A 376 55.77 -39.24 24.70
N ASN A 377 55.65 -40.07 25.74
CA ASN A 377 54.81 -39.77 26.91
C ASN A 377 55.48 -38.82 27.93
N ILE A 378 55.62 -37.54 27.57
CA ILE A 378 56.00 -36.47 28.50
C ILE A 378 54.75 -35.99 29.25
N THR A 379 54.79 -36.03 30.57
CA THR A 379 53.64 -35.76 31.45
C THR A 379 53.15 -34.31 31.39
N SER A 380 52.00 -34.09 30.76
CA SER A 380 51.05 -33.08 31.24
C SER A 380 50.08 -33.75 32.22
N ALA A 381 49.83 -33.13 33.37
CA ALA A 381 48.94 -33.71 34.39
C ALA A 381 47.52 -33.95 33.84
N GLU A 382 46.85 -34.99 34.35
CA GLU A 382 45.42 -35.21 34.12
C GLU A 382 44.62 -34.11 34.83
N THR A 383 44.49 -32.95 34.19
CA THR A 383 43.36 -32.06 34.48
C THR A 383 42.10 -32.79 34.04
N THR A 384 41.27 -33.14 35.02
CA THR A 384 39.85 -33.44 34.83
C THR A 384 39.27 -32.48 33.78
N PRO A 385 38.44 -32.92 32.82
CA PRO A 385 37.77 -31.98 31.91
C PRO A 385 37.07 -30.93 32.75
N ALA A 386 37.58 -29.69 32.72
CA ALA A 386 37.05 -28.63 33.54
C ALA A 386 35.57 -28.47 33.19
N GLU A 387 34.69 -28.50 34.18
CA GLU A 387 33.25 -28.35 33.98
C GLU A 387 33.03 -27.05 33.19
N THR A 388 32.74 -27.18 31.90
CA THR A 388 32.66 -26.03 31.00
C THR A 388 31.44 -25.22 31.42
N THR A 389 31.67 -24.11 32.12
CA THR A 389 30.61 -23.28 32.69
C THR A 389 29.51 -23.08 31.65
N PRO A 390 28.24 -23.44 31.97
CA PRO A 390 27.14 -23.28 31.03
C PRO A 390 27.12 -21.86 30.46
N ALA A 391 27.00 -21.75 29.15
CA ALA A 391 27.10 -20.47 28.47
C ALA A 391 26.02 -19.51 28.96
N GLU A 392 26.43 -18.29 29.31
CA GLU A 392 25.52 -17.21 29.69
C GLU A 392 24.71 -16.78 28.46
N THR A 393 23.43 -17.15 28.37
CA THR A 393 22.56 -16.71 27.25
C THR A 393 22.23 -15.22 27.41
N ILE A 394 23.01 -14.37 26.73
CA ILE A 394 22.92 -12.91 26.83
C ILE A 394 21.84 -12.30 25.94
N LEU A 395 21.34 -13.01 24.92
CA LEU A 395 20.34 -12.49 23.98
C LEU A 395 19.60 -13.64 23.26
N ARG A 396 18.28 -13.49 23.04
CA ARG A 396 17.42 -14.48 22.36
C ARG A 396 16.59 -13.83 21.24
N LEU A 397 16.68 -14.38 20.03
CA LEU A 397 16.05 -13.88 18.81
C LEU A 397 15.05 -14.93 18.27
N HIS A 398 13.75 -14.72 18.44
CA HIS A 398 12.73 -15.69 18.01
C HIS A 398 11.87 -15.15 16.86
N GLY A 399 11.41 -16.02 15.96
CA GLY A 399 10.36 -15.69 15.00
C GLY A 399 10.69 -16.03 13.54
N SER A 400 10.77 -15.04 12.66
CA SER A 400 10.78 -15.21 11.21
C SER A 400 11.85 -16.18 10.69
N ASN A 401 11.40 -17.26 10.03
CA ASN A 401 12.23 -18.25 9.34
C ASN A 401 13.22 -17.60 8.36
N THR A 402 12.76 -16.60 7.59
CA THR A 402 13.60 -15.92 6.58
C THR A 402 14.73 -15.11 7.20
N ILE A 403 14.58 -14.65 8.44
CA ILE A 403 15.64 -13.97 9.18
C ILE A 403 16.49 -15.01 9.94
N GLY A 404 15.86 -15.88 10.72
CA GLY A 404 16.53 -16.84 11.61
C GLY A 404 17.34 -17.92 10.89
N ALA A 405 16.94 -18.37 9.69
CA ALA A 405 17.64 -19.45 8.99
C ALA A 405 19.06 -19.07 8.50
N LYS A 406 19.33 -17.79 8.21
CA LYS A 406 20.64 -17.33 7.71
C LYS A 406 21.05 -15.92 8.14
N LEU A 407 20.13 -14.95 8.15
CA LEU A 407 20.47 -13.54 8.39
C LEU A 407 20.83 -13.26 9.85
N ALA A 408 19.99 -13.66 10.81
CA ALA A 408 20.30 -13.49 12.23
C ALA A 408 21.58 -14.24 12.64
N PRO A 409 21.81 -15.52 12.25
CA PRO A 409 23.07 -16.19 12.53
C PRO A 409 24.31 -15.48 11.98
N ALA A 410 24.20 -14.83 10.81
CA ALA A 410 25.30 -14.05 10.24
C ALA A 410 25.52 -12.72 10.97
N LEU A 411 24.44 -11.98 11.26
CA LEU A 411 24.50 -10.73 12.02
C LEU A 411 25.06 -10.96 13.43
N VAL A 412 24.62 -12.01 14.12
CA VAL A 412 25.11 -12.40 15.46
C VAL A 412 26.60 -12.75 15.40
N LYS A 413 27.06 -13.57 14.45
CA LYS A 413 28.50 -13.86 14.28
C LYS A 413 29.33 -12.59 14.08
N LYS A 414 28.88 -11.69 13.21
CA LYS A 414 29.59 -10.44 12.90
C LYS A 414 29.58 -9.47 14.09
N TYR A 415 28.46 -9.37 14.82
CA TYR A 415 28.34 -8.62 16.08
C TYR A 415 29.34 -9.12 17.12
N LEU A 416 29.33 -10.44 17.39
CA LEU A 416 30.24 -11.09 18.33
C LEU A 416 31.71 -10.77 17.99
N THR A 417 32.13 -10.94 16.73
CA THR A 417 33.50 -10.63 16.30
C THR A 417 33.84 -9.14 16.35
N GLN A 418 32.94 -8.24 15.94
CA GLN A 418 33.28 -6.83 15.69
C GLN A 418 32.89 -5.85 16.80
N LYS A 419 32.06 -6.27 17.76
CA LYS A 419 31.60 -5.43 18.89
C LYS A 419 32.00 -5.98 20.26
N LEU A 420 32.15 -7.30 20.39
CA LEU A 420 32.57 -7.96 21.65
C LEU A 420 33.94 -8.66 21.53
N ASP A 421 34.68 -8.45 20.43
CA ASP A 421 35.95 -9.10 20.08
C ASP A 421 35.98 -10.64 20.27
N ALA A 422 34.82 -11.29 20.12
CA ALA A 422 34.59 -12.64 20.63
C ALA A 422 35.43 -13.70 19.90
N LYS A 423 35.98 -14.64 20.67
CA LYS A 423 36.82 -15.75 20.19
C LYS A 423 36.05 -17.07 20.20
N GLN A 424 36.58 -18.06 19.47
CA GLN A 424 36.07 -19.44 19.41
C GLN A 424 34.56 -19.52 19.11
N ILE A 425 34.07 -18.69 18.17
CA ILE A 425 32.64 -18.64 17.82
C ILE A 425 32.22 -19.96 17.16
N THR A 426 31.32 -20.69 17.81
CA THR A 426 30.74 -21.95 17.32
C THR A 426 29.22 -21.81 17.16
N VAL A 427 28.60 -22.74 16.41
CA VAL A 427 27.15 -22.84 16.30
C VAL A 427 26.73 -24.23 16.73
N LYS A 428 25.90 -24.30 17.76
CA LYS A 428 25.19 -25.52 18.16
C LYS A 428 23.80 -25.48 17.52
N SER A 429 23.37 -26.53 16.82
CA SER A 429 21.97 -26.68 16.44
C SER A 429 21.10 -26.87 17.67
N GLY A 430 19.87 -26.35 17.66
CA GLY A 430 18.84 -26.68 18.65
C GLY A 430 18.21 -28.05 18.38
N ASP A 431 17.15 -28.36 19.14
CA ASP A 431 16.49 -29.67 19.09
C ASP A 431 15.50 -29.77 17.90
N HIS A 432 15.02 -28.62 17.38
CA HIS A 432 14.17 -28.55 16.20
C HIS A 432 14.87 -27.88 14.99
N ALA A 433 14.28 -28.07 13.81
CA ALA A 433 14.73 -27.38 12.60
C ALA A 433 14.64 -25.86 12.74
N ASN A 434 15.64 -25.15 12.21
CA ASN A 434 15.84 -23.69 12.33
C ASN A 434 16.02 -23.16 13.77
N GLU A 435 16.40 -24.01 14.72
CA GLU A 435 16.89 -23.60 16.04
C GLU A 435 18.43 -23.64 16.08
N SER A 436 19.06 -22.67 16.72
CA SER A 436 20.50 -22.67 16.98
C SER A 436 20.90 -21.77 18.15
N THR A 437 21.99 -22.14 18.83
CA THR A 437 22.70 -21.28 19.78
C THR A 437 24.09 -20.97 19.22
N ILE A 438 24.45 -19.70 19.15
CA ILE A 438 25.80 -19.26 18.78
C ILE A 438 26.57 -19.02 20.06
N LEU A 439 27.61 -19.82 20.29
CA LEU A 439 28.42 -19.82 21.50
C LEU A 439 29.76 -19.15 21.21
N ALA A 440 30.28 -18.34 22.15
CA ALA A 440 31.57 -17.68 22.00
C ALA A 440 32.20 -17.33 23.35
N PHE A 441 33.49 -16.97 23.34
CA PHE A 441 34.20 -16.45 24.50
C PHE A 441 34.47 -14.95 24.38
N VAL A 442 34.08 -14.18 25.40
CA VAL A 442 34.28 -12.72 25.53
C VAL A 442 34.83 -12.46 26.93
N ASP A 443 36.00 -11.84 27.05
CA ASP A 443 36.66 -11.52 28.34
C ASP A 443 36.69 -12.71 29.34
N LYS A 444 37.01 -13.90 28.81
CA LYS A 444 36.99 -15.21 29.50
C LYS A 444 35.60 -15.72 29.93
N ARG A 445 34.52 -14.96 29.77
CA ARG A 445 33.14 -15.46 29.90
C ARG A 445 32.77 -16.30 28.70
N HIS A 446 32.08 -17.41 28.94
CA HIS A 446 31.45 -18.23 27.91
C HIS A 446 30.00 -17.73 27.74
N ILE A 447 29.66 -17.20 26.58
CA ILE A 447 28.37 -16.57 26.29
C ILE A 447 27.63 -17.29 25.15
N GLY A 448 26.31 -17.22 25.17
CA GLY A 448 25.42 -17.75 24.14
C GLY A 448 24.45 -16.70 23.61
N ILE A 449 24.12 -16.79 22.32
CA ILE A 449 23.01 -16.06 21.70
C ILE A 449 22.11 -17.08 21.00
N GLU A 450 20.83 -17.05 21.37
CA GLU A 450 19.81 -18.04 20.99
C GLU A 450 19.00 -17.55 19.78
N ILE A 451 18.72 -18.43 18.81
CA ILE A 451 18.00 -18.10 17.58
C ILE A 451 17.00 -19.21 17.26
N HIS A 452 15.70 -18.90 17.32
CA HIS A 452 14.61 -19.86 17.08
C HIS A 452 13.67 -19.38 15.96
N ALA A 453 13.73 -20.02 14.78
CA ALA A 453 12.99 -19.56 13.59
C ALA A 453 11.71 -20.37 13.33
N HIS A 454 10.64 -20.01 14.05
CA HIS A 454 9.31 -20.65 14.04
C HIS A 454 8.16 -19.75 13.54
N GLY A 455 8.49 -18.78 12.67
CA GLY A 455 7.56 -17.83 12.05
C GLY A 455 7.33 -16.55 12.87
N SER A 456 7.10 -15.43 12.18
CA SER A 456 6.97 -14.09 12.79
C SER A 456 5.93 -14.02 13.91
N SER A 457 4.80 -14.71 13.75
CA SER A 457 3.70 -14.74 14.74
C SER A 457 4.02 -15.59 15.99
N THR A 458 5.16 -16.27 16.00
CA THR A 458 5.70 -16.99 17.16
C THR A 458 6.65 -16.08 17.93
N GLY A 459 7.53 -15.34 17.25
CA GLY A 459 8.37 -14.30 17.87
C GLY A 459 7.57 -13.29 18.70
N PHE A 460 6.44 -12.79 18.18
CA PHE A 460 5.54 -11.91 18.95
C PHE A 460 4.89 -12.57 20.18
N LYS A 461 4.65 -13.89 20.17
CA LYS A 461 4.15 -14.62 21.34
C LYS A 461 5.25 -14.83 22.38
N ASP A 462 6.45 -15.13 21.93
CA ASP A 462 7.59 -15.41 22.79
C ASP A 462 8.08 -14.12 23.46
N LEU A 463 8.08 -12.99 22.76
CA LEU A 463 8.29 -11.65 23.34
C LEU A 463 7.22 -11.32 24.39
N ALA A 464 5.94 -11.58 24.10
CA ALA A 464 4.84 -11.40 25.05
C ALA A 464 4.88 -12.37 26.24
N ALA A 465 5.70 -13.42 26.17
CA ALA A 465 5.89 -14.43 27.22
C ALA A 465 7.26 -14.31 27.93
N GLY A 466 8.05 -13.25 27.64
CA GLY A 466 9.40 -13.07 28.19
C GLY A 466 10.42 -14.14 27.76
N LYS A 467 10.12 -14.90 26.70
CA LYS A 467 10.97 -15.99 26.19
C LYS A 467 12.03 -15.51 25.20
N CYS A 468 11.82 -14.37 24.54
CA CYS A 468 12.83 -13.78 23.66
C CYS A 468 12.96 -12.28 23.90
N ASP A 469 14.18 -11.78 23.74
CA ASP A 469 14.51 -10.36 23.88
C ASP A 469 14.16 -9.59 22.59
N ILE A 470 14.24 -10.26 21.44
CA ILE A 470 13.95 -9.70 20.11
C ILE A 470 13.04 -10.64 19.32
N ALA A 471 11.90 -10.13 18.86
CA ALA A 471 11.00 -10.78 17.90
C ALA A 471 11.40 -10.45 16.45
N MET A 472 11.91 -11.44 15.73
CA MET A 472 12.18 -11.36 14.29
C MET A 472 10.87 -11.47 13.51
N ALA A 473 10.57 -10.51 12.63
CA ALA A 473 9.36 -10.54 11.81
C ALA A 473 9.64 -10.19 10.34
N SER A 474 8.87 -10.78 9.43
CA SER A 474 8.99 -10.55 7.98
C SER A 474 7.69 -10.06 7.37
N ARG A 475 7.07 -9.14 8.12
CA ARG A 475 5.85 -8.37 7.94
C ARG A 475 5.78 -7.42 9.14
N GLN A 476 4.95 -6.38 9.08
CA GLN A 476 4.65 -5.62 10.29
C GLN A 476 3.92 -6.48 11.33
N ILE A 477 4.05 -6.08 12.59
CA ILE A 477 3.17 -6.49 13.68
C ILE A 477 1.70 -6.18 13.33
N LYS A 478 0.75 -7.02 13.75
CA LYS A 478 -0.69 -6.76 13.57
C LYS A 478 -1.27 -6.10 14.80
N ASN A 479 -2.42 -5.42 14.68
CA ASN A 479 -3.17 -4.87 15.81
C ASN A 479 -3.34 -5.92 16.92
N LYS A 480 -3.87 -7.13 16.62
CA LYS A 480 -4.01 -8.26 17.56
C LYS A 480 -2.71 -8.84 18.17
N GLU A 481 -1.56 -8.30 17.80
CA GLU A 481 -0.24 -8.59 18.35
C GLU A 481 0.27 -7.35 19.13
N ILE A 482 0.03 -6.12 18.65
CA ILE A 482 0.20 -4.86 19.42
C ILE A 482 -0.65 -4.92 20.70
N ASP A 483 -1.95 -5.23 20.60
CA ASP A 483 -2.90 -5.34 21.73
C ASP A 483 -2.37 -6.26 22.85
N LYS A 484 -1.57 -7.27 22.48
CA LYS A 484 -1.01 -8.27 23.40
C LYS A 484 0.36 -7.89 23.96
N LEU A 485 1.07 -6.99 23.29
CA LEU A 485 2.40 -6.52 23.64
C LEU A 485 2.38 -5.11 24.24
N ALA A 486 1.22 -4.45 24.29
CA ALA A 486 1.02 -3.10 24.81
C ALA A 486 1.52 -2.90 26.27
N PHE A 487 1.65 -3.98 27.05
CA PHE A 487 2.25 -3.93 28.39
C PHE A 487 3.76 -3.68 28.39
N LEU A 488 4.44 -3.86 27.25
CA LEU A 488 5.84 -3.45 27.02
C LEU A 488 5.93 -2.00 26.51
N GLY A 489 4.82 -1.40 26.08
CA GLY A 489 4.75 -0.06 25.50
C GLY A 489 4.30 -0.05 24.03
N ASP A 490 4.52 1.07 23.34
CA ASP A 490 4.15 1.22 21.93
C ASP A 490 5.06 0.41 21.01
N MET A 491 4.59 -0.76 20.60
CA MET A 491 5.28 -1.63 19.66
C MET A 491 5.39 -1.06 18.23
N SER A 492 4.60 -0.03 17.89
CA SER A 492 4.68 0.70 16.61
C SER A 492 5.66 1.89 16.64
N SER A 493 6.20 2.22 17.83
CA SER A 493 7.19 3.29 17.98
C SER A 493 8.51 2.97 17.27
N ILE A 494 9.26 4.02 16.93
CA ILE A 494 10.58 3.88 16.33
C ILE A 494 11.57 3.10 17.23
N SER A 495 11.41 3.15 18.56
CA SER A 495 12.25 2.42 19.53
C SER A 495 11.95 0.92 19.59
N SER A 496 10.78 0.49 19.11
CA SER A 496 10.42 -0.93 18.97
C SER A 496 10.60 -1.44 17.54
N GLU A 497 10.11 -0.71 16.53
CA GLU A 497 10.10 -1.20 15.15
C GLU A 497 11.42 -0.89 14.42
N HIS A 498 12.25 -1.92 14.25
CA HIS A 498 13.52 -1.83 13.53
C HIS A 498 13.42 -2.56 12.18
N VAL A 499 13.23 -1.82 11.09
CA VAL A 499 13.41 -2.37 9.73
C VAL A 499 14.90 -2.62 9.52
N ILE A 500 15.30 -3.88 9.39
CA ILE A 500 16.71 -4.31 9.33
C ILE A 500 17.25 -4.48 7.89
N GLY A 501 16.36 -4.54 6.91
CA GLY A 501 16.68 -4.82 5.50
C GLY A 501 15.43 -5.20 4.71
N LEU A 502 15.61 -5.55 3.45
CA LEU A 502 14.54 -5.83 2.51
C LEU A 502 14.72 -7.21 1.85
N ASP A 503 13.62 -7.90 1.64
CA ASP A 503 13.54 -9.21 0.96
C ASP A 503 12.78 -9.04 -0.35
N GLY A 504 13.24 -9.73 -1.39
CA GLY A 504 12.72 -9.63 -2.75
C GLY A 504 12.88 -10.96 -3.47
N ILE A 505 11.79 -11.45 -4.05
CA ILE A 505 11.76 -12.76 -4.70
C ILE A 505 11.46 -12.60 -6.18
N ALA A 506 12.46 -12.91 -7.00
CA ALA A 506 12.31 -13.01 -8.43
C ALA A 506 11.58 -14.30 -8.81
N VAL A 507 10.51 -14.17 -9.58
CA VAL A 507 10.02 -15.28 -10.41
C VAL A 507 10.95 -15.43 -11.61
N ILE A 508 11.39 -16.65 -11.87
CA ILE A 508 12.37 -17.01 -12.89
C ILE A 508 11.81 -18.10 -13.82
N VAL A 509 12.20 -18.02 -15.09
CA VAL A 509 11.87 -18.98 -16.17
C VAL A 509 13.10 -19.24 -17.03
N ASN A 510 12.98 -20.13 -18.01
CA ASN A 510 14.04 -20.30 -19.01
C ASN A 510 14.32 -19.01 -19.81
N LYS A 511 15.58 -18.81 -20.24
CA LYS A 511 15.94 -17.73 -21.16
C LYS A 511 15.24 -17.81 -22.52
N VAL A 512 14.88 -19.00 -22.99
CA VAL A 512 14.16 -19.18 -24.27
C VAL A 512 12.63 -19.07 -24.14
N ASN A 513 12.09 -18.94 -22.93
CA ASN A 513 10.66 -18.75 -22.72
C ASN A 513 10.26 -17.33 -23.18
N LYS A 514 9.13 -17.20 -23.90
CA LYS A 514 8.66 -15.93 -24.47
C LYS A 514 8.06 -14.97 -23.44
N ILE A 515 7.56 -15.48 -22.31
CA ILE A 515 6.96 -14.66 -21.25
C ILE A 515 8.04 -13.73 -20.65
N ASN A 516 7.73 -12.44 -20.56
CA ASN A 516 8.63 -11.42 -19.98
C ASN A 516 8.02 -10.69 -18.77
N LYS A 517 6.69 -10.75 -18.62
CA LYS A 517 5.96 -10.21 -17.47
C LYS A 517 4.82 -11.16 -17.07
N LEU A 518 4.43 -11.15 -15.79
CA LEU A 518 3.20 -11.75 -15.27
C LEU A 518 2.62 -10.87 -14.15
N THR A 519 1.33 -10.98 -13.88
CA THR A 519 0.68 -10.40 -12.69
C THR A 519 0.89 -11.29 -11.45
N SER A 520 0.72 -10.72 -10.26
CA SER A 520 0.64 -11.47 -8.99
C SER A 520 -0.35 -12.65 -9.04
N SER A 521 -1.48 -12.53 -9.77
CA SER A 521 -2.50 -13.59 -9.85
C SER A 521 -2.09 -14.73 -10.79
N GLU A 522 -1.59 -14.42 -11.99
CA GLU A 522 -1.09 -15.45 -12.93
C GLU A 522 0.04 -16.28 -12.31
N ILE A 523 0.91 -15.66 -11.50
CA ILE A 523 1.95 -16.36 -10.75
C ILE A 523 1.33 -17.26 -9.67
N LYS A 524 0.38 -16.74 -8.88
CA LYS A 524 -0.37 -17.55 -7.88
C LYS A 524 -1.03 -18.77 -8.52
N GLU A 525 -1.67 -18.58 -9.68
CA GLU A 525 -2.43 -19.59 -10.41
C GLU A 525 -1.54 -20.64 -11.10
N ALA A 526 -0.39 -20.23 -11.64
CA ALA A 526 0.62 -21.16 -12.16
C ALA A 526 1.21 -22.04 -11.03
N PHE A 527 1.61 -21.44 -9.90
CA PHE A 527 2.21 -22.18 -8.80
C PHE A 527 1.21 -23.04 -8.00
N ASN A 528 -0.09 -22.73 -8.03
CA ASN A 528 -1.14 -23.56 -7.43
C ASN A 528 -1.83 -24.54 -8.40
N GLY A 529 -1.43 -24.55 -9.68
CA GLY A 529 -1.96 -25.47 -10.69
C GLY A 529 -3.34 -25.14 -11.23
N SER A 530 -3.84 -23.91 -11.06
CA SER A 530 -5.06 -23.44 -11.74
C SER A 530 -4.78 -23.04 -13.20
N ILE A 531 -3.54 -22.63 -13.50
CA ILE A 531 -3.01 -22.48 -14.85
C ILE A 531 -1.87 -23.49 -15.02
N THR A 532 -1.93 -24.34 -16.05
CA THR A 532 -0.99 -25.44 -16.26
C THR A 532 -0.31 -25.43 -17.63
N ASP A 533 -0.67 -24.49 -18.52
CA ASP A 533 -0.14 -24.37 -19.88
C ASP A 533 0.29 -22.93 -20.17
N TRP A 534 1.48 -22.75 -20.74
CA TRP A 534 2.04 -21.43 -21.04
C TRP A 534 1.22 -20.62 -22.06
N GLY A 535 0.43 -21.25 -22.93
CA GLY A 535 -0.45 -20.58 -23.88
C GLY A 535 -1.53 -19.73 -23.19
N LEU A 536 -1.99 -20.14 -22.01
CA LEU A 536 -2.94 -19.37 -21.19
C LEU A 536 -2.35 -18.05 -20.67
N LEU A 537 -1.01 -17.94 -20.65
CA LEU A 537 -0.26 -16.75 -20.24
C LEU A 537 0.31 -15.97 -21.45
N GLY A 538 -0.14 -16.28 -22.68
CA GLY A 538 0.39 -15.69 -23.91
C GLY A 538 1.70 -16.28 -24.42
N GLY A 539 2.08 -17.47 -23.91
CA GLY A 539 3.24 -18.24 -24.34
C GLY A 539 2.96 -19.15 -25.55
N ASN A 540 3.70 -20.25 -25.65
CA ASN A 540 3.38 -21.29 -26.63
C ASN A 540 2.28 -22.20 -26.03
N SER A 541 1.18 -22.40 -26.76
CA SER A 541 0.12 -23.33 -26.34
C SER A 541 0.58 -24.79 -26.48
N GLY A 542 0.13 -25.67 -25.57
CA GLY A 542 0.56 -27.06 -25.48
C GLY A 542 1.90 -27.26 -24.78
N SER A 543 2.41 -26.22 -24.10
CA SER A 543 3.67 -26.24 -23.33
C SER A 543 3.34 -26.21 -21.84
N LEU A 544 3.42 -27.36 -21.17
CA LEU A 544 3.00 -27.51 -19.78
C LEU A 544 3.97 -26.82 -18.80
N ILE A 545 3.42 -26.17 -17.78
CA ILE A 545 4.18 -25.41 -16.79
C ILE A 545 4.80 -26.36 -15.76
N ASN A 546 6.13 -26.52 -15.79
CA ASN A 546 6.87 -27.28 -14.79
C ASN A 546 7.19 -26.38 -13.59
N VAL A 547 6.63 -26.66 -12.40
CA VAL A 547 6.81 -25.81 -11.21
C VAL A 547 8.01 -26.25 -10.37
N TYR A 548 8.89 -25.30 -10.08
CA TYR A 548 10.09 -25.44 -9.25
C TYR A 548 9.95 -24.56 -8.00
N SER A 549 9.99 -25.16 -6.82
CA SER A 549 9.72 -24.48 -5.55
C SER A 549 10.79 -24.80 -4.52
N ARG A 550 10.99 -23.88 -3.57
CA ARG A 550 11.78 -24.15 -2.38
C ARG A 550 11.02 -25.06 -1.39
N ASP A 551 11.78 -25.79 -0.59
CA ASP A 551 11.31 -26.71 0.45
C ASP A 551 10.58 -26.01 1.60
N ASP A 552 9.90 -26.78 2.46
CA ASP A 552 9.07 -26.24 3.55
C ASP A 552 9.89 -25.66 4.73
N ASN A 553 11.20 -25.96 4.79
CA ASN A 553 12.14 -25.28 5.70
C ASN A 553 12.58 -23.90 5.17
N SER A 554 12.20 -23.54 3.95
CA SER A 554 12.75 -22.36 3.28
C SER A 554 12.06 -21.07 3.70
N GLY A 555 12.82 -20.20 4.35
CA GLY A 555 12.44 -18.80 4.51
C GLY A 555 12.14 -18.06 3.19
N THR A 556 12.62 -18.53 2.03
CA THR A 556 12.24 -18.00 0.70
C THR A 556 10.86 -18.51 0.27
N TYR A 557 10.52 -19.77 0.57
CA TYR A 557 9.17 -20.30 0.34
C TYR A 557 8.15 -19.64 1.28
N ASP A 558 8.48 -19.39 2.55
CA ASP A 558 7.58 -18.68 3.48
C ASP A 558 7.20 -17.28 2.98
N THR A 559 8.15 -16.54 2.39
CA THR A 559 7.87 -15.27 1.70
C THR A 559 6.90 -15.47 0.54
N PHE A 560 7.20 -16.40 -0.37
CA PHE A 560 6.40 -16.63 -1.57
C PHE A 560 4.98 -17.11 -1.23
N LYS A 561 4.86 -18.00 -0.24
CA LYS A 561 3.60 -18.46 0.33
C LYS A 561 2.81 -17.32 0.97
N SER A 562 3.46 -16.43 1.71
CA SER A 562 2.81 -15.30 2.39
C SER A 562 2.45 -14.12 1.47
N ILE A 563 3.13 -13.93 0.33
CA ILE A 563 2.87 -12.80 -0.59
C ILE A 563 2.03 -13.24 -1.81
N VAL A 564 2.26 -14.45 -2.34
CA VAL A 564 1.72 -14.89 -3.64
C VAL A 564 0.65 -15.96 -3.50
N LEU A 565 0.93 -17.09 -2.82
CA LEU A 565 -0.03 -18.20 -2.71
C LEU A 565 -1.22 -17.85 -1.78
N GLY A 566 -0.95 -17.18 -0.67
CA GLY A 566 -1.95 -16.87 0.33
C GLY A 566 -2.35 -18.09 1.16
N LYS A 567 -3.66 -18.29 1.36
CA LYS A 567 -4.23 -19.37 2.19
C LYS A 567 -5.23 -20.29 1.47
N GLU A 568 -5.66 -19.93 0.26
CA GLU A 568 -6.82 -20.56 -0.40
C GLU A 568 -6.48 -21.89 -1.07
N LYS A 569 -5.40 -21.93 -1.86
CA LYS A 569 -4.83 -23.14 -2.47
C LYS A 569 -3.36 -23.25 -2.07
N PRO A 570 -2.86 -24.47 -1.79
CA PRO A 570 -1.43 -24.70 -1.60
C PRO A 570 -0.66 -24.60 -2.93
N LEU A 571 0.67 -24.72 -2.84
CA LEU A 571 1.54 -25.07 -3.97
C LEU A 571 1.06 -26.38 -4.63
N ILE A 572 1.15 -26.48 -5.96
CA ILE A 572 0.78 -27.70 -6.69
C ILE A 572 1.62 -28.91 -6.24
N ASN A 573 0.97 -30.06 -6.03
CA ASN A 573 1.60 -31.27 -5.48
C ASN A 573 2.74 -31.84 -6.36
N THR A 574 2.77 -31.51 -7.65
CA THR A 574 3.83 -31.91 -8.59
C THR A 574 5.04 -30.97 -8.61
N ALA A 575 5.04 -29.90 -7.82
CA ALA A 575 6.15 -28.94 -7.77
C ALA A 575 7.43 -29.60 -7.23
N LYS A 576 8.50 -29.56 -8.03
CA LYS A 576 9.83 -30.04 -7.63
C LYS A 576 10.33 -29.19 -6.46
N ARG A 577 10.58 -29.80 -5.29
CA ARG A 577 11.03 -29.11 -4.07
C ARG A 577 12.55 -29.13 -3.95
N TYR A 578 13.15 -28.00 -3.59
CA TYR A 578 14.60 -27.83 -3.47
C TYR A 578 15.01 -27.19 -2.14
N GLU A 579 16.07 -27.67 -1.50
CA GLU A 579 16.75 -27.01 -0.37
C GLU A 579 17.62 -25.82 -0.83
N SER A 580 18.13 -25.86 -2.07
CA SER A 580 19.18 -24.96 -2.55
C SER A 580 18.67 -24.00 -3.63
N ASN A 581 18.69 -22.68 -3.34
CA ASN A 581 18.40 -21.62 -4.32
C ASN A 581 19.29 -21.71 -5.59
N PRO A 582 20.63 -21.92 -5.49
CA PRO A 582 21.49 -22.15 -6.64
C PRO A 582 21.03 -23.30 -7.56
N VAL A 583 20.64 -24.45 -6.99
CA VAL A 583 20.26 -25.64 -7.77
C VAL A 583 18.90 -25.45 -8.44
N LEU A 584 17.91 -24.89 -7.72
CA LEU A 584 16.62 -24.51 -8.29
C LEU A 584 16.79 -23.58 -9.49
N SER A 585 17.64 -22.54 -9.37
CA SER A 585 17.89 -21.60 -10.47
C SER A 585 18.57 -22.23 -11.68
N ASP A 586 19.49 -23.18 -11.45
CA ASP A 586 20.13 -23.91 -12.55
C ASP A 586 19.15 -24.84 -13.26
N ASP A 587 18.27 -25.54 -12.56
CA ASP A 587 17.33 -26.47 -13.20
C ASP A 587 16.23 -25.73 -13.98
N VAL A 588 15.71 -24.61 -13.45
CA VAL A 588 14.84 -23.69 -14.20
C VAL A 588 15.54 -23.10 -15.43
N SER A 589 16.88 -22.96 -15.42
CA SER A 589 17.63 -22.50 -16.59
C SER A 589 17.80 -23.56 -17.69
N LYS A 590 17.59 -24.85 -17.36
CA LYS A 590 17.69 -25.99 -18.29
C LYS A 590 16.32 -26.38 -18.84
N ASP A 591 15.30 -26.39 -17.99
CA ASP A 591 13.91 -26.69 -18.36
C ASP A 591 13.30 -25.52 -19.13
N ARG A 592 12.90 -25.74 -20.38
CA ARG A 592 12.37 -24.69 -21.28
C ARG A 592 11.03 -24.13 -20.79
N ASP A 593 10.26 -24.99 -20.13
CA ASP A 593 8.87 -24.75 -19.71
C ASP A 593 8.77 -24.64 -18.18
N GLY A 594 9.93 -24.57 -17.51
CA GLY A 594 10.07 -24.38 -16.08
C GLY A 594 9.75 -22.95 -15.60
N ILE A 595 9.00 -22.86 -14.51
CA ILE A 595 8.83 -21.66 -13.69
C ILE A 595 9.32 -21.95 -12.26
N GLY A 596 10.05 -21.01 -11.66
CA GLY A 596 10.46 -21.09 -10.26
C GLY A 596 10.57 -19.72 -9.60
N PHE A 597 10.92 -19.69 -8.32
CA PHE A 597 11.17 -18.44 -7.60
C PHE A 597 12.46 -18.54 -6.77
N THR A 598 13.16 -17.41 -6.61
CA THR A 598 14.40 -17.36 -5.84
C THR A 598 14.72 -15.92 -5.37
N GLY A 599 15.60 -15.79 -4.37
CA GLY A 599 16.11 -14.48 -3.93
C GLY A 599 17.07 -13.87 -4.95
N LEU A 600 17.12 -12.53 -5.04
CA LEU A 600 17.83 -11.78 -6.09
C LEU A 600 19.25 -12.29 -6.47
N PRO A 601 20.20 -12.56 -5.55
CA PRO A 601 21.56 -12.97 -5.93
C PRO A 601 21.65 -14.37 -6.53
N TYR A 602 20.57 -15.15 -6.43
CA TYR A 602 20.48 -16.51 -6.94
C TYR A 602 19.86 -16.58 -8.34
N ILE A 603 19.53 -15.43 -8.97
CA ILE A 603 19.17 -15.37 -10.39
C ILE A 603 20.45 -15.63 -11.23
N ARG A 604 20.62 -16.88 -11.69
CA ARG A 604 21.87 -17.33 -12.36
C ARG A 604 21.68 -17.61 -13.86
N GLY A 605 21.46 -18.87 -14.22
CA GLY A 605 21.26 -19.27 -15.61
C GLY A 605 19.91 -18.83 -16.17
N ALA A 606 18.90 -18.70 -15.31
CA ALA A 606 17.52 -18.39 -15.67
C ALA A 606 17.29 -16.91 -16.03
N LYS A 607 16.11 -16.60 -16.57
CA LYS A 607 15.62 -15.24 -16.86
C LYS A 607 14.60 -14.85 -15.80
N ALA A 608 14.78 -13.71 -15.14
CA ALA A 608 13.77 -13.15 -14.25
C ALA A 608 12.61 -12.50 -15.04
N LEU A 609 11.40 -12.58 -14.50
CA LEU A 609 10.21 -11.93 -15.04
C LEU A 609 9.94 -10.59 -14.35
N SER A 610 9.43 -9.62 -15.11
CA SER A 610 8.75 -8.46 -14.52
C SER A 610 7.45 -8.90 -13.85
N VAL A 611 7.10 -8.28 -12.73
CA VAL A 611 5.84 -8.56 -12.01
C VAL A 611 5.03 -7.29 -11.87
N SER A 612 3.71 -7.33 -12.14
CA SER A 612 2.77 -6.27 -11.79
C SER A 612 1.80 -6.72 -10.70
N ASP A 613 1.40 -5.80 -9.81
CA ASP A 613 0.32 -6.03 -8.86
C ASP A 613 -1.02 -5.65 -9.52
N GLY A 614 -1.55 -6.57 -10.33
CA GLY A 614 -2.73 -6.34 -11.16
C GLY A 614 -2.44 -5.40 -12.35
N ALA A 615 -3.31 -4.40 -12.54
CA ALA A 615 -3.28 -3.45 -13.67
C ALA A 615 -2.12 -2.42 -13.63
N GLY A 616 -1.30 -2.41 -12.57
CA GLY A 616 -0.15 -1.52 -12.44
C GLY A 616 1.03 -1.88 -13.36
N GLN A 617 2.11 -1.09 -13.30
CA GLN A 617 3.33 -1.34 -14.07
C GLN A 617 3.95 -2.71 -13.72
N ALA A 618 4.50 -3.40 -14.71
CA ALA A 618 5.27 -4.63 -14.50
C ALA A 618 6.76 -4.30 -14.27
N ILE A 619 7.25 -4.56 -13.06
CA ILE A 619 8.56 -4.13 -12.56
C ILE A 619 9.51 -5.33 -12.45
N LEU A 620 10.77 -5.19 -12.86
CA LEU A 620 11.80 -6.24 -12.71
C LEU A 620 12.30 -6.38 -11.26
N PRO A 621 12.69 -7.58 -10.80
CA PRO A 621 13.34 -7.79 -9.50
C PRO A 621 14.82 -7.34 -9.55
N THR A 622 15.06 -6.04 -9.32
CA THR A 622 16.41 -5.46 -9.19
C THR A 622 16.69 -5.02 -7.76
N PHE A 623 17.97 -4.79 -7.40
CA PHE A 623 18.31 -4.17 -6.10
C PHE A 623 17.53 -2.87 -5.90
N PHE A 624 17.55 -1.98 -6.90
CA PHE A 624 16.94 -0.66 -6.84
C PHE A 624 15.43 -0.74 -6.54
N THR A 625 14.69 -1.49 -7.35
CA THR A 625 13.23 -1.65 -7.26
C THR A 625 12.76 -2.38 -6.00
N VAL A 626 13.65 -3.13 -5.33
CA VAL A 626 13.36 -3.73 -4.01
C VAL A 626 13.72 -2.74 -2.89
N ALA A 627 14.80 -1.96 -3.04
CA ALA A 627 15.23 -0.94 -2.07
C ALA A 627 14.21 0.22 -1.94
N THR A 628 13.62 0.64 -3.05
CA THR A 628 12.50 1.61 -3.12
C THR A 628 11.13 1.01 -2.75
N GLU A 629 11.07 -0.31 -2.59
CA GLU A 629 9.86 -1.10 -2.33
C GLU A 629 8.82 -1.09 -3.45
N ASP A 630 9.20 -0.77 -4.69
CA ASP A 630 8.27 -0.67 -5.81
C ASP A 630 7.91 -2.06 -6.38
N TYR A 631 8.86 -2.99 -6.43
CA TYR A 631 8.64 -4.37 -6.92
C TYR A 631 7.52 -5.10 -6.14
N PRO A 632 6.53 -5.76 -6.79
CA PRO A 632 5.38 -6.32 -6.08
C PRO A 632 5.69 -7.42 -5.05
N ILE A 633 6.66 -8.30 -5.35
CA ILE A 633 7.09 -9.41 -4.49
C ILE A 633 8.32 -9.01 -3.65
N SER A 634 8.25 -7.83 -3.06
CA SER A 634 9.18 -7.37 -2.01
C SER A 634 8.49 -7.19 -0.66
N ARG A 635 9.28 -7.11 0.40
CA ARG A 635 8.84 -6.77 1.76
C ARG A 635 10.01 -6.30 2.63
N ARG A 636 9.68 -5.60 3.72
CA ARG A 636 10.60 -5.30 4.83
C ARG A 636 10.84 -6.52 5.72
N LEU A 637 12.05 -6.62 6.24
CA LEU A 637 12.45 -7.49 7.33
C LEU A 637 12.59 -6.65 8.60
N TYR A 638 12.12 -7.18 9.73
CA TYR A 638 11.96 -6.47 10.99
C TYR A 638 12.60 -7.21 12.16
N MET A 639 13.10 -6.44 13.12
CA MET A 639 13.27 -6.85 14.50
C MET A 639 12.39 -5.95 15.38
N TYR A 640 11.70 -6.54 16.34
CA TYR A 640 10.88 -5.86 17.34
C TYR A 640 11.38 -6.20 18.74
N CYS A 641 11.44 -5.22 19.63
CA CYS A 641 11.77 -5.38 21.04
C CYS A 641 10.90 -4.43 21.89
N SER A 642 10.99 -4.52 23.22
CA SER A 642 10.43 -3.47 24.07
C SER A 642 11.04 -2.10 23.69
N PRO A 643 10.24 -1.01 23.60
CA PRO A 643 10.75 0.37 23.46
C PRO A 643 11.75 0.77 24.56
N ILE A 644 11.70 0.11 25.72
CA ILE A 644 12.68 0.20 26.81
C ILE A 644 13.06 -1.25 27.17
N PRO A 645 14.15 -1.80 26.59
CA PRO A 645 14.52 -3.20 26.81
C PRO A 645 15.29 -3.39 28.12
N ASP A 646 14.79 -4.27 28.99
CA ASP A 646 15.46 -4.64 30.26
C ASP A 646 16.83 -5.31 30.04
N ASN A 647 17.00 -6.01 28.91
CA ASN A 647 18.26 -6.66 28.55
C ASN A 647 19.21 -5.66 27.85
N PRO A 648 20.35 -5.29 28.46
CA PRO A 648 21.27 -4.28 27.92
C PRO A 648 21.96 -4.70 26.62
N ASN A 649 21.87 -5.98 26.21
CA ASN A 649 22.43 -6.47 24.95
C ASN A 649 21.56 -6.18 23.73
N VAL A 650 20.29 -5.78 23.92
CA VAL A 650 19.33 -5.54 22.83
C VAL A 650 19.74 -4.33 21.99
N GLN A 651 19.87 -3.15 22.60
CA GLN A 651 20.15 -1.92 21.86
C GLN A 651 21.51 -1.97 21.12
N PRO A 652 22.64 -2.40 21.72
CA PRO A 652 23.92 -2.50 21.02
C PRO A 652 23.90 -3.49 19.84
N PHE A 653 23.09 -4.54 19.90
CA PHE A 653 22.88 -5.45 18.77
C PHE A 653 22.06 -4.78 17.66
N ILE A 654 20.94 -4.13 17.99
CA ILE A 654 20.11 -3.36 17.03
C ILE A 654 20.93 -2.26 16.34
N ASP A 655 21.73 -1.51 17.09
CA ASP A 655 22.64 -0.47 16.56
C ASP A 655 23.67 -1.08 15.61
N PHE A 656 24.22 -2.27 15.94
CA PHE A 656 25.09 -3.00 15.03
C PHE A 656 24.36 -3.43 13.74
N VAL A 657 23.12 -3.91 13.82
CA VAL A 657 22.34 -4.32 12.63
C VAL A 657 22.05 -3.13 11.71
N HIS A 658 21.78 -1.93 12.26
CA HIS A 658 21.65 -0.70 11.48
C HIS A 658 22.98 -0.13 10.99
N SER A 659 24.11 -0.49 11.60
CA SER A 659 25.44 -0.02 11.20
C SER A 659 25.83 -0.51 9.80
N GLU A 660 26.82 0.16 9.20
CA GLU A 660 27.35 -0.17 7.87
C GLU A 660 27.84 -1.64 7.76
N ALA A 661 28.40 -2.20 8.83
CA ALA A 661 28.81 -3.61 8.89
C ALA A 661 27.63 -4.59 9.00
N GLY A 662 26.57 -4.21 9.72
CA GLY A 662 25.31 -4.94 9.77
C GLY A 662 24.63 -4.96 8.39
N GLN A 663 24.50 -3.79 7.76
CA GLN A 663 23.93 -3.64 6.42
C GLN A 663 24.77 -4.33 5.33
N LYS A 664 26.10 -4.32 5.43
CA LYS A 664 26.96 -5.17 4.57
C LYS A 664 26.68 -6.66 4.77
N THR A 665 26.40 -7.10 6.01
CA THR A 665 26.03 -8.49 6.29
C THR A 665 24.65 -8.86 5.73
N VAL A 666 23.69 -7.93 5.72
CA VAL A 666 22.40 -8.08 5.01
C VAL A 666 22.64 -8.34 3.51
N GLN A 667 23.52 -7.56 2.88
CA GLN A 667 23.90 -7.72 1.48
C GLN A 667 24.64 -9.06 1.22
N GLU A 668 25.61 -9.42 2.06
CA GLU A 668 26.41 -10.67 1.92
C GLU A 668 25.54 -11.94 2.01
N ILE A 669 24.46 -11.93 2.79
CA ILE A 669 23.50 -13.05 2.89
C ILE A 669 22.52 -13.10 1.70
N GLY A 670 22.43 -12.00 0.95
CA GLY A 670 21.64 -11.92 -0.27
C GLY A 670 20.32 -11.17 -0.16
N PHE A 671 20.12 -10.44 0.95
CA PHE A 671 19.01 -9.49 1.11
C PHE A 671 19.41 -8.11 0.59
N VAL A 672 18.43 -7.23 0.44
CA VAL A 672 18.62 -5.85 -0.01
C VAL A 672 18.89 -4.97 1.20
N ASP A 673 20.09 -4.40 1.24
CA ASP A 673 20.55 -3.51 2.30
C ASP A 673 20.05 -2.06 2.13
N MET A 674 19.97 -1.32 3.24
CA MET A 674 19.45 0.05 3.28
C MET A 674 20.53 1.13 3.03
N ASN A 675 21.71 0.77 2.53
CA ASN A 675 22.70 1.78 2.16
C ASN A 675 22.27 2.51 0.88
N ILE A 676 22.28 3.84 0.94
CA ILE A 676 21.80 4.70 -0.15
C ILE A 676 22.78 4.63 -1.33
N ARG A 677 22.23 4.35 -2.51
CA ARG A 677 22.94 4.29 -3.80
C ARG A 677 22.17 5.13 -4.81
N SER A 678 22.88 5.81 -5.72
CA SER A 678 22.27 6.64 -6.76
C SER A 678 22.36 5.96 -8.14
N PHE A 679 21.30 6.09 -8.93
CA PHE A 679 21.12 5.39 -10.20
C PHE A 679 20.67 6.36 -11.30
N HIS A 680 21.25 6.25 -12.49
CA HIS A 680 20.65 6.82 -13.69
C HIS A 680 19.45 5.94 -14.08
N MET A 681 18.26 6.54 -14.10
CA MET A 681 17.03 5.85 -14.48
C MET A 681 16.61 6.27 -15.90
N PRO A 682 16.06 5.36 -16.72
CA PRO A 682 15.39 5.78 -17.95
C PRO A 682 14.19 6.67 -17.61
N PRO A 683 13.82 7.64 -18.46
CA PRO A 683 12.60 8.40 -18.26
C PRO A 683 11.38 7.45 -18.28
N PRO A 684 10.41 7.61 -17.38
CA PRO A 684 9.20 6.80 -17.37
C PRO A 684 8.37 6.99 -18.65
N SER A 685 7.63 5.94 -19.05
CA SER A 685 6.76 6.02 -20.23
C SER A 685 5.61 7.00 -20.00
N ALA A 686 5.34 7.85 -21.00
CA ALA A 686 4.22 8.78 -21.01
C ALA A 686 2.87 8.12 -21.37
N GLU A 687 2.85 6.82 -21.68
CA GLU A 687 1.67 6.09 -22.19
C GLU A 687 0.50 6.01 -21.19
N THR A 688 0.78 6.11 -19.89
CA THR A 688 -0.22 5.97 -18.81
C THR A 688 -0.51 7.28 -18.08
N VAL A 689 -0.11 8.43 -18.64
CA VAL A 689 -0.17 9.73 -17.96
C VAL A 689 -1.42 10.52 -18.37
N THR A 690 -2.11 11.11 -17.38
CA THR A 690 -3.34 11.88 -17.63
C THR A 690 -3.06 13.35 -17.92
N ASN A 691 -2.10 13.96 -17.22
CA ASN A 691 -1.78 15.37 -17.26
C ASN A 691 -0.33 15.59 -17.72
N LYS A 692 -0.18 15.86 -19.02
CA LYS A 692 1.13 16.10 -19.65
C LYS A 692 1.91 17.23 -18.99
N THR A 693 1.27 18.33 -18.59
CA THR A 693 1.96 19.47 -17.94
C THR A 693 2.65 19.07 -16.63
N VAL A 694 2.06 18.16 -15.86
CA VAL A 694 2.64 17.66 -14.60
C VAL A 694 3.81 16.71 -14.90
N LEU A 695 3.66 15.81 -15.88
CA LEU A 695 4.75 14.95 -16.34
C LEU A 695 5.91 15.77 -16.92
N ASP A 696 5.64 16.71 -17.82
CA ASP A 696 6.65 17.52 -18.49
C ASP A 696 7.44 18.35 -17.47
N ARG A 697 6.79 18.92 -16.45
CA ARG A 697 7.48 19.56 -15.33
C ARG A 697 8.39 18.57 -14.60
N TYR A 698 7.88 17.40 -14.24
CA TYR A 698 8.65 16.37 -13.54
C TYR A 698 9.87 15.92 -14.35
N LEU A 699 9.68 15.51 -15.62
CA LEU A 699 10.73 15.05 -16.53
C LEU A 699 11.82 16.10 -16.78
N ASN A 700 11.44 17.39 -16.89
CA ASN A 700 12.42 18.47 -17.07
C ASN A 700 13.29 18.68 -15.82
N GLU A 701 12.72 18.58 -14.62
CA GLU A 701 13.46 18.78 -13.37
C GLU A 701 14.37 17.58 -13.03
N ILE A 702 13.93 16.34 -13.28
CA ILE A 702 14.75 15.12 -13.10
C ILE A 702 15.70 14.85 -14.27
N LYS A 703 15.71 15.68 -15.31
CA LYS A 703 16.58 15.50 -16.47
C LYS A 703 18.04 15.47 -16.03
N ASP A 704 18.81 14.49 -16.49
CA ASP A 704 20.21 14.22 -16.12
C ASP A 704 20.45 13.96 -14.61
N ALA A 705 19.40 13.86 -13.79
CA ALA A 705 19.51 13.58 -12.36
C ALA A 705 19.61 12.07 -12.08
N LYS A 706 20.19 11.73 -10.93
CA LYS A 706 20.32 10.37 -10.41
C LYS A 706 19.26 10.15 -9.33
N ARG A 707 18.52 9.05 -9.41
CA ARG A 707 17.53 8.65 -8.40
C ARG A 707 18.21 7.90 -7.25
N LEU A 708 17.90 8.26 -6.01
CA LEU A 708 18.33 7.50 -4.84
C LEU A 708 17.52 6.20 -4.67
N SER A 709 18.15 5.15 -4.15
CA SER A 709 17.55 3.84 -3.87
C SER A 709 16.63 3.80 -2.63
N LEU A 710 15.86 4.85 -2.42
CA LEU A 710 14.87 4.97 -1.35
C LEU A 710 13.64 5.74 -1.86
N ASN A 711 12.49 5.44 -1.24
CA ASN A 711 11.27 6.23 -1.33
C ASN A 711 10.85 6.52 0.12
N PHE A 712 10.50 7.76 0.45
CA PHE A 712 9.89 8.05 1.75
C PHE A 712 8.41 7.66 1.72
N ARG A 713 7.97 7.02 2.80
CA ARG A 713 6.61 6.51 3.01
C ARG A 713 6.07 6.97 4.36
N PHE A 714 4.76 6.95 4.48
CA PHE A 714 4.01 7.52 5.60
C PHE A 714 3.40 6.40 6.44
N LYS A 715 3.18 6.64 7.73
CA LYS A 715 2.38 5.73 8.56
C LYS A 715 0.95 5.69 8.01
N LYS A 716 0.28 4.55 8.13
CA LYS A 716 -1.13 4.41 7.79
C LYS A 716 -1.95 5.49 8.51
N ALA A 717 -2.79 6.21 7.78
CA ALA A 717 -3.66 7.28 8.29
C ALA A 717 -2.96 8.48 8.96
N ALA A 718 -1.68 8.71 8.68
CA ALA A 718 -0.96 9.89 9.17
C ALA A 718 -0.24 10.69 8.08
N SER A 719 -0.04 11.97 8.35
CA SER A 719 0.93 12.83 7.66
C SER A 719 2.38 12.57 8.12
N GLU A 720 2.59 11.66 9.08
CA GLU A 720 3.90 11.30 9.61
C GLU A 720 4.64 10.28 8.73
N LEU A 721 5.97 10.44 8.66
CA LEU A 721 6.85 9.45 8.05
C LEU A 721 6.89 8.15 8.88
N ASP A 722 7.04 7.01 8.20
CA ASP A 722 7.17 5.72 8.87
C ASP A 722 8.56 5.51 9.53
N ASN A 723 8.66 4.49 10.41
CA ASN A 723 9.86 4.20 11.19
C ASN A 723 11.09 3.83 10.33
N ARG A 724 10.89 3.47 9.06
CA ARG A 724 11.97 3.30 8.08
C ARG A 724 12.40 4.65 7.54
N SER A 725 11.44 5.46 7.08
CA SER A 725 11.62 6.75 6.44
C SER A 725 12.29 7.76 7.36
N ILE A 726 11.97 7.76 8.66
CA ILE A 726 12.66 8.58 9.66
C ILE A 726 14.16 8.23 9.73
N ARG A 727 14.51 6.94 9.70
CA ARG A 727 15.92 6.49 9.67
C ARG A 727 16.59 6.69 8.32
N ASP A 728 15.84 6.61 7.21
CA ASP A 728 16.37 6.87 5.87
C ASP A 728 16.70 8.36 5.67
N LEU A 729 16.04 9.29 6.39
CA LEU A 729 16.50 10.68 6.49
C LEU A 729 17.90 10.76 7.12
N ASP A 730 18.13 10.10 8.25
CA ASP A 730 19.42 10.15 8.95
C ASP A 730 20.54 9.48 8.13
N ARG A 731 20.22 8.38 7.42
CA ARG A 731 21.11 7.77 6.42
C ARG A 731 21.38 8.71 5.25
N MET A 732 20.39 9.48 4.82
CA MET A 732 20.53 10.46 3.74
C MET A 732 21.37 11.66 4.17
N VAL A 733 21.31 12.08 5.44
CA VAL A 733 22.26 13.06 6.01
C VAL A 733 23.69 12.54 5.89
N LYS A 734 23.97 11.31 6.35
CA LYS A 734 25.30 10.69 6.18
C LYS A 734 25.69 10.55 4.70
N PHE A 735 24.75 10.23 3.81
CA PHE A 735 25.03 10.05 2.37
C PHE A 735 25.28 11.38 1.63
N LEU A 736 24.70 12.49 2.07
CA LEU A 736 24.85 13.82 1.46
C LEU A 736 25.88 14.70 2.18
N THR A 737 26.45 14.23 3.28
CA THR A 737 27.66 14.82 3.89
C THR A 737 28.76 14.91 2.83
N ASP A 738 29.46 16.06 2.80
CA ASP A 738 30.50 16.41 1.83
C ASP A 738 30.07 16.43 0.33
N LYS A 739 28.77 16.64 0.03
CA LYS A 739 28.25 16.72 -1.35
C LYS A 739 27.40 17.96 -1.63
N GLU A 740 27.82 18.76 -2.60
CA GLU A 740 27.07 19.89 -3.15
C GLU A 740 26.16 19.45 -4.34
N GLU A 741 25.29 18.44 -4.15
CA GLU A 741 24.34 18.00 -5.20
C GLU A 741 22.97 18.70 -5.09
N ARG A 742 22.34 19.03 -6.23
CA ARG A 742 21.01 19.66 -6.28
C ARG A 742 19.91 18.64 -5.99
N ILE A 743 19.32 18.72 -4.80
CA ILE A 743 18.30 17.78 -4.33
C ILE A 743 16.91 18.15 -4.87
N ILE A 744 16.20 17.18 -5.42
CA ILE A 744 14.83 17.32 -5.90
C ILE A 744 13.96 16.28 -5.19
N LEU A 745 12.89 16.73 -4.56
CA LEU A 745 11.83 15.87 -4.01
C LEU A 745 10.64 15.87 -4.96
N ALA A 746 10.10 14.70 -5.27
CA ALA A 746 8.85 14.57 -6.04
C ALA A 746 7.84 13.72 -5.26
N GLY A 747 6.74 14.32 -4.84
CA GLY A 747 5.66 13.64 -4.13
C GLY A 747 4.61 13.08 -5.07
N PHE A 748 4.03 11.95 -4.67
CA PHE A 748 3.01 11.21 -5.40
C PHE A 748 1.87 10.79 -4.47
N ALA A 749 0.69 10.65 -5.05
CA ALA A 749 -0.50 10.08 -4.44
C ALA A 749 -0.88 8.77 -5.17
N ASP A 750 -1.87 8.07 -4.62
CA ASP A 750 -2.71 7.18 -5.40
C ASP A 750 -3.91 7.96 -6.01
N ASN A 751 -4.84 7.28 -6.68
CA ASN A 751 -5.97 7.92 -7.36
C ASN A 751 -7.24 8.10 -6.49
N SER A 752 -7.12 8.07 -5.16
CA SER A 752 -8.26 8.31 -4.27
C SER A 752 -8.63 9.80 -4.23
N GLY A 753 -9.85 10.15 -4.62
CA GLY A 753 -10.34 11.53 -4.60
C GLY A 753 -10.27 12.22 -5.96
N SER A 754 -9.98 13.53 -5.98
CA SER A 754 -9.84 14.31 -7.22
C SER A 754 -8.38 14.57 -7.57
N TYR A 755 -8.07 14.73 -8.86
CA TYR A 755 -6.73 15.08 -9.32
C TYR A 755 -6.15 16.36 -8.65
N ASN A 756 -7.02 17.33 -8.34
CA ASN A 756 -6.60 18.56 -7.64
C ASN A 756 -6.34 18.29 -6.15
N SER A 757 -7.11 17.41 -5.51
CA SER A 757 -6.85 16.93 -4.14
C SER A 757 -5.53 16.17 -4.09
N ASN A 758 -5.27 15.31 -5.06
CA ASN A 758 -4.05 14.51 -5.17
C ASN A 758 -2.81 15.35 -5.46
N LEU A 759 -2.92 16.44 -6.23
CA LEU A 759 -1.87 17.46 -6.34
C LEU A 759 -1.51 18.06 -4.97
N GLN A 760 -2.48 18.34 -4.09
CA GLN A 760 -2.20 18.88 -2.75
C GLN A 760 -1.63 17.82 -1.81
N LEU A 761 -2.17 16.59 -1.80
CA LEU A 761 -1.64 15.48 -1.00
C LEU A 761 -0.19 15.15 -1.36
N ALA A 762 0.11 15.03 -2.66
CA ALA A 762 1.46 14.82 -3.16
C ALA A 762 2.40 15.96 -2.78
N MET A 763 1.95 17.23 -2.87
CA MET A 763 2.74 18.40 -2.44
C MET A 763 3.02 18.37 -0.93
N GLY A 764 2.00 18.18 -0.10
CA GLY A 764 2.13 18.15 1.36
C GLY A 764 3.03 17.02 1.85
N ARG A 765 2.95 15.83 1.22
CA ARG A 765 3.86 14.70 1.48
C ARG A 765 5.32 15.08 1.16
N ALA A 766 5.58 15.69 0.00
CA ALA A 766 6.93 16.14 -0.37
C ALA A 766 7.45 17.29 0.51
N GLN A 767 6.57 18.21 0.93
CA GLN A 767 6.91 19.31 1.85
C GLN A 767 7.22 18.79 3.27
N LYS A 768 6.50 17.79 3.79
CA LYS A 768 6.83 17.15 5.08
C LYS A 768 8.22 16.53 5.06
N VAL A 769 8.58 15.81 3.99
CA VAL A 769 9.95 15.32 3.79
C VAL A 769 10.94 16.50 3.76
N ALA A 770 10.62 17.58 3.04
CA ALA A 770 11.49 18.75 2.98
C ALA A 770 11.74 19.37 4.36
N SER A 771 10.72 19.57 5.18
CA SER A 771 10.87 20.11 6.54
C SER A 771 11.68 19.19 7.46
N GLU A 772 11.56 17.87 7.31
CA GLU A 772 12.35 16.89 8.06
C GLU A 772 13.82 16.81 7.59
N MET A 773 14.12 17.18 6.34
CA MET A 773 15.48 17.38 5.85
C MET A 773 16.06 18.70 6.38
N GLN A 774 15.24 19.76 6.38
CA GLN A 774 15.63 21.10 6.84
C GLN A 774 15.96 21.14 8.33
N SER A 775 15.20 20.43 9.18
CA SER A 775 15.51 20.25 10.60
C SER A 775 16.84 19.51 10.85
N ARG A 776 17.33 18.77 9.85
CA ARG A 776 18.62 18.07 9.83
C ARG A 776 19.70 18.82 9.02
N GLY A 777 19.46 20.07 8.66
CA GLY A 777 20.42 20.95 7.97
C GLY A 777 20.48 20.80 6.45
N ILE A 778 19.64 19.97 5.82
CA ILE A 778 19.63 19.75 4.37
C ILE A 778 18.45 20.49 3.71
N MET A 779 18.76 21.29 2.69
CA MET A 779 17.79 22.10 1.95
C MET A 779 17.49 21.47 0.58
N PRO A 780 16.30 20.89 0.35
CA PRO A 780 15.87 20.52 -1.00
C PRO A 780 15.84 21.72 -1.93
N SER A 781 16.47 21.60 -3.09
CA SER A 781 16.55 22.67 -4.09
C SER A 781 15.28 22.78 -4.94
N GLN A 782 14.48 21.71 -5.00
CA GLN A 782 13.15 21.66 -5.60
C GLN A 782 12.22 20.72 -4.84
N VAL A 783 10.93 21.08 -4.79
CA VAL A 783 9.84 20.25 -4.28
C VAL A 783 8.72 20.23 -5.32
N LEU A 784 8.39 19.03 -5.80
CA LEU A 784 7.45 18.79 -6.89
C LEU A 784 6.26 17.97 -6.39
N SER A 785 5.11 18.19 -7.03
CA SER A 785 3.93 17.35 -6.88
C SER A 785 3.59 16.74 -8.22
N CYS A 786 3.44 15.42 -8.23
CA CYS A 786 3.12 14.63 -9.41
C CYS A 786 1.69 14.06 -9.38
N SER A 787 0.87 14.40 -8.37
CA SER A 787 -0.47 13.85 -8.19
C SER A 787 -0.46 12.30 -8.18
N GLU A 788 -1.50 11.69 -8.73
CA GLU A 788 -1.67 10.25 -8.99
C GLU A 788 -0.92 9.71 -10.23
N GLU A 789 -0.08 10.52 -10.88
CA GLU A 789 0.67 10.12 -12.08
C GLU A 789 1.77 9.09 -11.77
N LEU A 790 2.19 8.36 -12.81
CA LEU A 790 3.28 7.35 -12.72
C LEU A 790 3.11 6.34 -11.55
N PRO A 791 2.00 5.59 -11.49
CA PRO A 791 1.77 4.57 -10.47
C PRO A 791 2.70 3.37 -10.65
N VAL A 792 3.35 2.96 -9.56
CA VAL A 792 4.26 1.79 -9.48
C VAL A 792 3.54 0.49 -9.13
N ALA A 793 2.28 0.55 -8.72
CA ALA A 793 1.38 -0.59 -8.50
C ALA A 793 -0.07 -0.23 -8.86
N SER A 794 -0.99 -1.20 -8.95
CA SER A 794 -2.39 -0.86 -9.20
C SER A 794 -3.03 -0.17 -7.99
N ASN A 795 -3.88 0.82 -8.23
CA ASN A 795 -4.66 1.46 -7.17
C ASN A 795 -5.85 0.60 -6.68
N ASP A 796 -6.16 -0.51 -7.36
CA ASP A 796 -7.24 -1.43 -6.97
C ASP A 796 -7.03 -2.01 -5.56
N SER A 797 -5.76 -2.25 -5.18
CA SER A 797 -5.37 -2.84 -3.89
C SER A 797 -4.87 -1.78 -2.92
N ALA A 798 -5.19 -1.92 -1.62
CA ALA A 798 -4.71 -0.98 -0.59
C ALA A 798 -3.17 -0.94 -0.52
N LYS A 799 -2.51 -2.11 -0.66
CA LYS A 799 -1.04 -2.24 -0.75
C LYS A 799 -0.47 -1.51 -1.98
N GLY A 800 -1.21 -1.50 -3.09
CA GLY A 800 -0.80 -0.81 -4.31
C GLY A 800 -0.96 0.71 -4.21
N ARG A 801 -2.03 1.18 -3.55
CA ARG A 801 -2.17 2.60 -3.18
C ARG A 801 -1.07 3.05 -2.23
N GLU A 802 -0.81 2.30 -1.15
CA GLU A 802 0.32 2.51 -0.23
C GLU A 802 1.68 2.57 -0.96
N LYS A 803 1.89 1.73 -1.98
CA LYS A 803 3.08 1.81 -2.85
C LYS A 803 3.14 3.10 -3.67
N ASN A 804 2.01 3.58 -4.18
CA ASN A 804 1.93 4.80 -4.98
C ASN A 804 2.07 6.08 -4.14
N ARG A 805 1.59 6.09 -2.89
CA ARG A 805 1.84 7.12 -1.86
C ARG A 805 3.32 7.14 -1.44
N ARG A 806 4.12 7.96 -2.13
CA ARG A 806 5.57 8.02 -1.94
C ARG A 806 6.11 9.42 -2.17
N VAL A 807 7.27 9.73 -1.58
CA VAL A 807 8.13 10.83 -2.02
C VAL A 807 9.44 10.25 -2.55
N GLU A 808 9.77 10.66 -3.76
CA GLU A 808 10.94 10.24 -4.53
C GLU A 808 12.07 11.26 -4.38
N VAL A 809 13.31 10.79 -4.26
CA VAL A 809 14.49 11.66 -4.08
C VAL A 809 15.47 11.54 -5.25
N TRP A 810 15.75 12.67 -5.89
CA TRP A 810 16.73 12.77 -6.97
C TRP A 810 17.85 13.76 -6.60
N ILE A 811 19.05 13.52 -7.11
CA ILE A 811 20.24 14.38 -6.95
C ILE A 811 20.85 14.69 -8.32
N LYS A 812 21.41 15.89 -8.51
CA LYS A 812 22.00 16.35 -9.77
C LYS A 812 23.26 17.18 -9.55
#